data_AF-A0AAE2BSZ8-F1
#
_entry.id   AF-A0AAE2BSZ8-F1
#
_cell.length_a   1.000
_cell.length_b   1.000
_cell.length_c   1.000
_cell.angle_alpha   90.00
_cell.angle_beta   90.00
_cell.angle_gamma   90.00
#
_symmetry.space_group_name_H-M   'P 1'
#
loop_
_entity.id
_entity.type
_entity.pdbx_description
1 polymer ?
#
loop_
_entity_poly.entity_id
_entity_poly.type
_entity_poly.pdbx_seq_one_letter_code
_entity_poly.pdbx_strand_id
1 'polypeptide(L)'
;MAASEEHSALFPIFVLTIIALPLVPYTIVNLYLTFRKKTKTINCRCSACFHSGKYRKSIFKRISNFSTYSNLTVVLLWVVVALLALYIKHINTEVLSEAHKYFVDYISKAYQALTDPVSRENFEKYGHPDGRQGLQMGIALPQFLLNIDGASGGILLLGIVGVCIILPLTIAVIYLSRSSKYTGNYVMHHTMYAYYHFMKPSLAPSKVMEVFIRAAEYMEIPVRRTDEESLQKLFFVVRSELNLDLRNIRQEQAKFWKQHPALVKSELLMQAHLTRETTALSPSLQRDLRKMLTLAPRLLEELMKMAIIPRTQQGHGWLRPATGVIELSQSIIQAVPLSARKATGGSNEGYGPFLQLPHFSESIVKKIARKKLRSFQELREMKPQERAELLTQVAGFTANESQDVEMVLEMMPSISIDITCETEGEEGIQEGDIVTMQAWITLRRWNGVIRALPHAPYFPYDKEENFWLLLADPSSNDVWMSQKVNFMDEATAIIAASKAIEELKEGAGASAKEINASVKEAIDRVKAGSRLVMGKFQAPSEGNYNLISYCLCDSWIGCDAKSNIRLKVLKRSRAGTRNIPAADEVPSLEDGAEEEDEEGEDEYDDDYESEYSEDDEDVKGKDAKAAVANGSAHAGNHSGSDESDEN
;
A
#
# COMPACT_ATOMS: atom_id res chain seq x y z
N MET A 1 18.73 -41.71 43.20
CA MET A 1 18.94 -40.24 43.34
C MET A 1 20.07 -39.70 42.46
N ALA A 2 21.15 -40.45 42.18
CA ALA A 2 22.28 -39.97 41.35
C ALA A 2 21.96 -39.68 39.86
N ALA A 3 21.04 -40.42 39.23
CA ALA A 3 20.67 -40.18 37.82
C ALA A 3 20.05 -38.80 37.57
N SER A 4 19.64 -38.10 38.62
CA SER A 4 18.78 -36.92 38.51
C SER A 4 19.56 -35.61 38.45
N GLU A 5 20.80 -35.59 38.95
CA GLU A 5 21.71 -34.44 38.85
C GLU A 5 22.41 -34.37 37.48
N GLU A 6 22.70 -35.52 36.86
CA GLU A 6 23.35 -35.58 35.53
C GLU A 6 22.45 -35.05 34.40
N HIS A 7 21.13 -35.20 34.50
CA HIS A 7 20.18 -34.70 33.49
C HIS A 7 19.97 -33.17 33.55
N SER A 8 20.31 -32.52 34.68
CA SER A 8 20.24 -31.06 34.82
C SER A 8 21.29 -30.34 33.94
N ALA A 9 22.42 -30.98 33.66
CA ALA A 9 23.46 -30.45 32.78
C ALA A 9 23.06 -30.43 31.28
N LEU A 10 22.07 -31.23 30.88
CA LEU A 10 21.60 -31.32 29.50
C LEU A 10 20.55 -30.23 29.15
N PHE A 11 19.88 -29.66 30.16
CA PHE A 11 18.86 -28.63 29.95
C PHE A 11 19.37 -27.34 29.29
N PRO A 12 20.51 -26.75 29.72
CA PRO A 12 21.06 -25.58 29.06
C PRO A 12 21.43 -25.84 27.58
N ILE A 13 21.87 -27.05 27.26
CA ILE A 13 22.18 -27.48 25.88
C ILE A 13 20.89 -27.54 25.06
N PHE A 14 19.83 -28.13 25.62
CA PHE A 14 18.51 -28.18 24.98
C PHE A 14 17.96 -26.76 24.71
N VAL A 15 17.98 -25.87 25.70
CA VAL A 15 17.54 -24.47 25.55
C VAL A 15 18.38 -23.73 24.50
N LEU A 16 19.70 -23.93 24.50
CA LEU A 16 20.60 -23.36 23.49
C LEU A 16 20.18 -23.79 22.07
N THR A 17 19.88 -25.08 21.86
CA THR A 17 19.47 -25.59 20.54
C THR A 17 18.12 -25.04 20.10
N ILE A 18 17.14 -24.95 21.01
CA ILE A 18 15.81 -24.39 20.71
C ILE A 18 15.89 -22.91 20.34
N ILE A 19 16.76 -22.13 20.99
CA ILE A 19 16.95 -20.71 20.67
C ILE A 19 17.73 -20.56 19.36
N ALA A 20 18.78 -21.35 19.16
CA ALA A 20 19.65 -21.25 17.99
C ALA A 20 18.95 -21.63 16.68
N LEU A 21 18.05 -22.64 16.70
CA LEU A 21 17.36 -23.17 15.52
C LEU A 21 16.58 -22.10 14.74
N PRO A 22 15.77 -21.21 15.35
CA PRO A 22 15.15 -20.10 14.65
C PRO A 22 16.06 -18.86 14.54
N LEU A 23 16.93 -18.59 15.52
CA LEU A 23 17.74 -17.38 15.57
C LEU A 23 18.78 -17.33 14.44
N VAL A 24 19.48 -18.44 14.19
CA VAL A 24 20.54 -18.50 13.17
C VAL A 24 19.98 -18.28 11.76
N PRO A 25 18.96 -19.02 11.28
CA PRO A 25 18.36 -18.75 9.96
C PRO A 25 17.78 -17.34 9.86
N TYR A 26 17.11 -16.84 10.90
CA TYR A 26 16.55 -15.48 10.90
C TYR A 26 17.62 -14.42 10.75
N THR A 27 18.74 -14.55 11.47
CA THR A 27 19.87 -13.61 11.37
C THR A 27 20.55 -13.65 10.01
N ILE A 28 20.75 -14.85 9.44
CA ILE A 28 21.30 -15.02 8.08
C ILE A 28 20.38 -14.35 7.05
N VAL A 29 19.06 -14.60 7.11
CA VAL A 29 18.09 -13.99 6.19
C VAL A 29 18.06 -12.47 6.35
N ASN A 30 18.01 -11.96 7.58
CA ASN A 30 17.96 -10.52 7.83
C ASN A 30 19.26 -9.82 7.36
N LEU A 31 20.42 -10.42 7.60
CA LEU A 31 21.70 -9.93 7.09
C LEU A 31 21.71 -9.97 5.56
N TYR A 32 21.34 -11.09 4.94
CA TYR A 32 21.26 -11.23 3.49
C TYR A 32 20.34 -10.18 2.87
N LEU A 33 19.14 -9.98 3.41
CA LEU A 33 18.20 -8.96 2.94
C LEU A 33 18.73 -7.54 3.14
N THR A 34 19.42 -7.29 4.25
CA THR A 34 20.03 -5.97 4.54
C THR A 34 21.18 -5.66 3.59
N PHE A 35 22.02 -6.64 3.27
CA PHE A 35 23.09 -6.51 2.28
C PHE A 35 22.55 -6.44 0.84
N ARG A 36 21.41 -7.10 0.56
CA ARG A 36 20.75 -7.09 -0.76
C ARG A 36 19.90 -5.83 -1.01
N LYS A 37 19.61 -5.00 0.00
CA LYS A 37 19.01 -3.68 -0.21
C LYS A 37 19.95 -2.82 -1.05
N LYS A 38 19.80 -2.93 -2.38
CA LYS A 38 20.54 -2.13 -3.36
C LYS A 38 20.47 -0.67 -2.94
N THR A 39 21.63 -0.03 -2.88
CA THR A 39 21.73 1.41 -2.64
C THR A 39 20.96 2.08 -3.77
N LYS A 40 19.79 2.66 -3.46
CA LYS A 40 19.01 3.43 -4.43
C LYS A 40 19.92 4.56 -4.94
N THR A 41 20.29 4.50 -6.21
CA THR A 41 21.13 5.50 -6.85
C THR A 41 20.30 6.75 -7.09
N ILE A 42 20.85 7.91 -6.73
CA ILE A 42 20.25 9.18 -7.09
C ILE A 42 20.51 9.37 -8.59
N ASN A 43 19.46 9.35 -9.41
CA ASN A 43 19.62 9.46 -10.86
C ASN A 43 19.86 10.92 -11.31
N CYS A 44 19.24 11.90 -10.65
CA CYS A 44 19.39 13.32 -10.99
C CYS A 44 20.44 14.01 -10.10
N ARG A 45 21.41 14.69 -10.73
CA ARG A 45 22.54 15.36 -10.05
C ARG A 45 22.45 16.90 -10.05
N CYS A 46 21.28 17.46 -10.34
CA CYS A 46 21.10 18.91 -10.30
C CYS A 46 21.26 19.48 -8.88
N SER A 47 21.55 20.78 -8.81
CA SER A 47 21.73 21.51 -7.55
C SER A 47 20.51 21.37 -6.62
N ALA A 48 19.28 21.48 -7.13
CA ALA A 48 18.05 21.35 -6.34
C ALA A 48 17.95 19.99 -5.63
N CYS A 49 18.24 18.89 -6.33
CA CYS A 49 18.27 17.55 -5.74
C CYS A 49 19.36 17.43 -4.67
N PHE A 50 20.53 18.02 -4.90
CA PHE A 50 21.63 17.98 -3.94
C PHE A 50 21.31 18.74 -2.64
N HIS A 51 20.66 19.91 -2.75
CA HIS A 51 20.27 20.74 -1.61
C HIS A 51 19.05 20.22 -0.85
N SER A 52 18.19 19.41 -1.48
CA SER A 52 16.97 18.88 -0.85
C SER A 52 17.21 18.07 0.44
N GLY A 53 18.42 17.54 0.65
CA GLY A 53 18.75 16.70 1.81
C GLY A 53 18.06 15.33 1.84
N LYS A 54 17.10 15.08 0.95
CA LYS A 54 16.33 13.82 0.80
C LYS A 54 17.21 12.58 0.76
N TYR A 55 18.29 12.66 0.00
CA TYR A 55 19.20 11.54 -0.21
C TYR A 55 20.42 11.54 0.74
N ARG A 56 20.57 12.57 1.60
CA ARG A 56 21.59 12.60 2.64
C ARG A 56 21.13 11.76 3.83
N LYS A 57 21.45 10.47 3.83
CA LYS A 57 21.25 9.63 5.01
C LYS A 57 22.27 10.03 6.08
N SER A 58 21.84 10.75 7.11
CA SER A 58 22.64 10.91 8.33
C SER A 58 23.02 9.52 8.86
N ILE A 59 24.29 9.34 9.23
CA ILE A 59 24.84 8.12 9.82
C ILE A 59 23.95 7.65 11.00
N PHE A 60 23.38 8.59 11.74
CA PHE A 60 22.44 8.36 12.84
C PHE A 60 21.14 7.64 12.42
N LYS A 61 20.63 7.86 11.19
CA LYS A 61 19.41 7.20 10.67
C LYS A 61 19.70 5.77 10.18
N ARG A 62 20.95 5.47 9.80
CA ARG A 62 21.40 4.08 9.59
C ARG A 62 21.42 3.31 10.90
N ILE A 63 21.81 3.96 12.00
CA ILE A 63 21.86 3.36 13.34
C ILE A 63 20.43 3.23 13.93
N SER A 64 19.53 4.19 13.72
CA SER A 64 18.15 4.08 14.24
C SER A 64 17.36 2.93 13.60
N ASN A 65 17.62 2.60 12.33
CA ASN A 65 17.03 1.43 11.68
C ASN A 65 17.60 0.10 12.18
N PHE A 66 18.80 0.11 12.76
CA PHE A 66 19.35 -1.03 13.50
C PHE A 66 18.71 -1.15 14.89
N SER A 67 18.25 -0.03 15.47
CA SER A 67 17.52 0.03 16.74
C SER A 67 15.99 -0.10 16.60
N THR A 68 15.51 -0.99 15.72
CA THR A 68 14.11 -1.43 15.75
C THR A 68 13.95 -2.52 16.82
N TYR A 69 12.81 -2.55 17.54
CA TYR A 69 12.53 -3.53 18.61
C TYR A 69 12.91 -4.96 18.23
N SER A 70 12.61 -5.36 16.99
CA SER A 70 12.96 -6.67 16.41
C SER A 70 14.48 -6.94 16.28
N ASN A 71 15.29 -5.93 15.98
CA ASN A 71 16.75 -6.09 15.90
C ASN A 71 17.37 -6.09 17.31
N LEU A 72 16.82 -5.29 18.22
CA LEU A 72 17.22 -5.30 19.64
C LEU A 72 16.92 -6.67 20.28
N THR A 73 15.77 -7.28 19.99
CA THR A 73 15.45 -8.63 20.47
C THR A 73 16.40 -9.69 19.91
N VAL A 74 16.84 -9.57 18.65
CA VAL A 74 17.85 -10.49 18.08
C VAL A 74 19.19 -10.36 18.80
N VAL A 75 19.65 -9.12 19.05
CA VAL A 75 20.89 -8.88 19.79
C VAL A 75 20.79 -9.44 21.20
N LEU A 76 19.67 -9.22 21.89
CA LEU A 76 19.42 -9.76 23.22
C LEU A 76 19.43 -11.28 23.23
N LEU A 77 18.79 -11.95 22.25
CA LEU A 77 18.81 -13.40 22.11
C LEU A 77 20.24 -13.94 21.90
N TRP A 78 21.09 -13.25 21.12
CA TRP A 78 22.50 -13.62 21.00
C TRP A 78 23.30 -13.45 22.30
N VAL A 79 22.98 -12.43 23.10
CA VAL A 79 23.57 -12.28 24.45
C VAL A 79 23.15 -13.44 25.34
N VAL A 80 21.88 -13.86 25.31
CA VAL A 80 21.41 -15.04 26.04
C VAL A 80 22.13 -16.31 25.59
N VAL A 81 22.29 -16.52 24.28
CA VAL A 81 23.06 -17.64 23.71
C VAL A 81 24.51 -17.64 24.21
N ALA A 82 25.16 -16.47 24.25
CA ALA A 82 26.52 -16.35 24.75
C ALA A 82 26.63 -16.67 26.25
N LEU A 83 25.69 -16.18 27.07
CA LEU A 83 25.62 -16.49 28.49
C LEU A 83 25.37 -17.98 28.75
N LEU A 84 24.46 -18.60 27.99
CA LEU A 84 24.19 -20.04 28.07
C LEU A 84 25.42 -20.86 27.68
N ALA A 85 26.13 -20.47 26.62
CA ALA A 85 27.37 -21.14 26.21
C ALA A 85 28.48 -21.02 27.27
N LEU A 86 28.61 -19.86 27.91
CA LEU A 86 29.55 -19.66 29.03
C LEU A 86 29.16 -20.49 30.25
N TYR A 87 27.87 -20.58 30.55
CA TYR A 87 27.33 -21.39 31.64
C TYR A 87 27.56 -22.89 31.41
N ILE A 88 27.31 -23.39 30.20
CA ILE A 88 27.61 -24.79 29.81
C ILE A 88 29.12 -25.07 29.96
N LYS A 89 29.97 -24.14 29.51
CA LYS A 89 31.42 -24.25 29.67
C LYS A 89 31.83 -24.32 31.14
N HIS A 90 31.21 -23.52 32.01
CA HIS A 90 31.48 -23.52 33.45
C HIS A 90 31.09 -24.86 34.10
N ILE A 91 29.88 -25.35 33.84
CA ILE A 91 29.39 -26.64 34.37
C ILE A 91 30.29 -27.80 33.93
N ASN A 92 30.68 -27.85 32.65
CA ASN A 92 31.57 -28.91 32.15
C ASN A 92 32.94 -28.88 32.82
N THR A 93 33.37 -27.73 33.34
CA THR A 93 34.65 -27.60 34.05
C THR A 93 34.55 -28.08 35.50
N GLU A 94 33.42 -27.88 36.19
CA GLU A 94 33.19 -28.36 37.56
C GLU A 94 32.87 -29.86 37.64
N VAL A 95 32.20 -30.42 36.62
CA VAL A 95 31.76 -31.83 36.58
C VAL A 95 32.89 -32.80 36.19
N LEU A 96 34.06 -32.29 35.80
CA LEU A 96 35.17 -33.11 35.29
C LEU A 96 36.43 -32.99 36.16
N SER A 97 36.40 -33.49 37.41
CA SER A 97 37.62 -34.11 37.95
C SER A 97 37.81 -35.43 37.20
N GLU A 98 38.36 -35.34 35.99
CA GLU A 98 38.58 -36.43 35.03
C GLU A 98 39.21 -37.65 35.72
N ALA A 99 40.09 -37.40 36.70
CA ALA A 99 40.71 -38.40 37.56
C ALA A 99 39.71 -39.17 38.45
N HIS A 100 38.70 -38.51 39.04
CA HIS A 100 37.74 -39.17 39.92
C HIS A 100 36.74 -40.03 39.13
N LYS A 101 36.23 -39.52 38.00
CA LYS A 101 35.36 -40.32 37.11
C LYS A 101 36.12 -41.51 36.54
N TYR A 102 37.36 -41.31 36.08
CA TYR A 102 38.18 -42.41 35.58
C TYR A 102 38.46 -43.47 36.66
N PHE A 103 38.75 -43.02 37.88
CA PHE A 103 38.97 -43.90 39.01
C PHE A 103 37.71 -44.70 39.37
N VAL A 104 36.55 -44.06 39.45
CA VAL A 104 35.29 -44.72 39.84
C VAL A 104 34.73 -45.62 38.73
N ASP A 105 34.79 -45.18 37.48
CA ASP A 105 34.18 -45.92 36.37
C ASP A 105 35.04 -47.03 35.81
N TYR A 106 36.37 -46.89 35.86
CA TYR A 106 37.28 -47.89 35.31
C TYR A 106 38.07 -48.60 36.39
N ILE A 107 38.72 -47.87 37.31
CA ILE A 107 39.66 -48.48 38.27
C ILE A 107 38.92 -49.27 39.36
N SER A 108 37.92 -48.69 40.03
CA SER A 108 37.18 -49.41 41.07
C SER A 108 36.33 -50.53 40.51
N LYS A 109 35.75 -50.37 39.32
CA LYS A 109 34.97 -51.42 38.66
C LYS A 109 35.86 -52.59 38.20
N ALA A 110 37.05 -52.30 37.67
CA ALA A 110 38.03 -53.34 37.35
C ALA A 110 38.51 -54.08 38.60
N TYR A 111 38.75 -53.35 39.70
CA TYR A 111 39.10 -53.96 40.98
C TYR A 111 37.97 -54.85 41.52
N GLN A 112 36.72 -54.40 41.47
CA GLN A 112 35.55 -55.18 41.88
C GLN A 112 35.38 -56.45 41.04
N ALA A 113 35.55 -56.35 39.71
CA ALA A 113 35.50 -57.51 38.82
C ALA A 113 36.57 -58.57 39.13
N LEU A 114 37.72 -58.16 39.67
CA LEU A 114 38.85 -59.04 39.99
C LEU A 114 38.82 -59.61 41.41
N THR A 115 38.17 -58.92 42.35
CA THR A 115 38.22 -59.27 43.79
C THR A 115 36.95 -59.90 44.31
N ASP A 116 35.79 -59.63 43.71
CA ASP A 116 34.51 -60.19 44.11
C ASP A 116 34.04 -61.30 43.14
N PRO A 117 33.81 -62.55 43.62
CA PRO A 117 33.40 -63.65 42.75
C PRO A 117 32.05 -63.40 42.06
N VAL A 118 31.13 -62.64 42.67
CA VAL A 118 29.81 -62.34 42.06
C VAL A 118 29.96 -61.35 40.91
N SER A 119 30.69 -60.26 41.13
CA SER A 119 31.00 -59.26 40.10
C SER A 119 31.78 -59.85 38.92
N ARG A 120 32.66 -60.83 39.19
CA ARG A 120 33.38 -61.58 38.14
C ARG A 120 32.45 -62.39 37.25
N GLU A 121 31.51 -63.13 37.85
CA GLU A 121 30.54 -63.94 37.10
C GLU A 121 29.59 -63.04 36.28
N ASN A 122 29.19 -61.89 36.83
CA ASN A 122 28.41 -60.88 36.10
C ASN A 122 29.17 -60.28 34.91
N PHE A 123 30.47 -60.03 35.06
CA PHE A 123 31.33 -59.57 33.97
C PHE A 123 31.45 -60.64 32.87
N GLU A 124 31.63 -61.91 33.24
CA GLU A 124 31.71 -63.03 32.29
C GLU A 124 30.39 -63.24 31.53
N LYS A 125 29.24 -63.04 32.18
CA LYS A 125 27.91 -63.24 31.56
C LYS A 125 27.40 -62.04 30.76
N TYR A 126 27.67 -60.81 31.21
CA TYR A 126 27.05 -59.59 30.66
C TYR A 126 28.05 -58.53 30.18
N GLY A 127 29.36 -58.77 30.33
CA GLY A 127 30.42 -57.85 29.89
C GLY A 127 30.62 -56.62 30.80
N HIS A 128 29.98 -56.56 31.97
CA HIS A 128 30.11 -55.47 32.94
C HIS A 128 30.02 -56.02 34.38
N PRO A 129 30.85 -55.57 35.35
CA PRO A 129 30.89 -56.16 36.70
C PRO A 129 29.57 -56.04 37.46
N ASP A 130 28.80 -54.99 37.17
CA ASP A 130 27.48 -54.75 37.78
C ASP A 130 26.32 -55.54 37.12
N GLY A 131 26.61 -56.36 36.09
CA GLY A 131 25.61 -57.16 35.38
C GLY A 131 24.93 -56.44 34.21
N ARG A 132 23.73 -56.90 33.81
CA ARG A 132 22.99 -56.39 32.63
C ARG A 132 22.60 -54.91 32.83
N GLN A 133 23.20 -54.02 32.06
CA GLN A 133 22.84 -52.61 32.07
C GLN A 133 21.54 -52.37 31.28
N GLY A 134 20.57 -51.72 31.92
CA GLY A 134 19.35 -51.24 31.27
C GLY A 134 19.60 -49.90 30.56
N LEU A 135 18.91 -49.67 29.44
CA LEU A 135 18.92 -48.36 28.79
C LEU A 135 18.20 -47.35 29.70
N GLN A 136 18.94 -46.42 30.30
CA GLN A 136 18.36 -45.32 31.08
C GLN A 136 17.93 -44.20 30.14
N MET A 137 16.64 -43.90 30.11
CA MET A 137 16.07 -42.83 29.30
C MET A 137 15.82 -41.61 30.19
N GLY A 138 16.52 -40.51 29.93
CA GLY A 138 16.38 -39.26 30.68
C GLY A 138 15.74 -38.14 29.86
N ILE A 139 14.93 -37.31 30.49
CA ILE A 139 14.36 -36.10 29.90
C ILE A 139 15.24 -34.91 30.33
N ALA A 140 15.69 -34.10 29.37
CA ALA A 140 16.57 -32.95 29.60
C ALA A 140 15.84 -31.74 30.22
N LEU A 141 14.71 -31.92 30.91
CA LEU A 141 13.99 -30.85 31.60
C LEU A 141 14.43 -30.80 33.07
N PRO A 142 14.61 -29.60 33.66
CA PRO A 142 15.13 -29.46 35.00
C PRO A 142 14.07 -29.87 36.02
N GLN A 143 14.49 -30.44 37.14
CA GLN A 143 13.57 -31.01 38.13
C GLN A 143 12.60 -29.99 38.74
N PHE A 144 12.99 -28.71 38.81
CA PHE A 144 12.10 -27.66 39.29
C PHE A 144 10.87 -27.46 38.38
N LEU A 145 10.93 -27.84 37.09
CA LEU A 145 9.79 -27.75 36.17
C LEU A 145 8.85 -28.96 36.27
N LEU A 146 9.35 -30.11 36.75
CA LEU A 146 8.65 -31.38 36.80
C LEU A 146 8.11 -31.76 38.19
N ASN A 147 8.64 -31.15 39.25
CA ASN A 147 8.12 -31.35 40.60
C ASN A 147 6.79 -30.58 40.74
N ILE A 148 5.67 -31.31 40.71
CA ILE A 148 4.29 -30.77 40.76
C ILE A 148 3.92 -30.33 42.19
N ASP A 149 4.60 -30.85 43.21
CA ASP A 149 4.24 -30.69 44.64
C ASP A 149 4.65 -29.35 45.28
N GLY A 150 4.87 -28.27 44.50
CA GLY A 150 5.34 -26.98 45.01
C GLY A 150 5.02 -25.76 44.14
N ALA A 151 5.63 -24.60 44.46
CA ALA A 151 5.46 -23.32 43.75
C ALA A 151 5.75 -23.37 42.23
N SER A 152 6.47 -24.41 41.80
CA SER A 152 6.75 -24.79 40.42
C SER A 152 5.50 -25.14 39.59
N GLY A 153 4.49 -25.78 40.19
CA GLY A 153 3.24 -26.12 39.51
C GLY A 153 2.45 -24.87 39.07
N GLY A 154 2.43 -23.84 39.92
CA GLY A 154 1.81 -22.56 39.60
C GLY A 154 2.52 -21.81 38.46
N ILE A 155 3.85 -21.86 38.43
CA ILE A 155 4.66 -21.24 37.36
C ILE A 155 4.46 -21.97 36.03
N LEU A 156 4.40 -23.30 36.04
CA LEU A 156 4.13 -24.10 34.84
C LEU A 156 2.73 -23.82 34.28
N LEU A 157 1.72 -23.77 35.16
CA LEU A 157 0.35 -23.47 34.75
C LEU A 157 0.22 -22.04 34.19
N LEU A 158 0.84 -21.05 34.83
CA LEU A 158 0.90 -19.68 34.30
C LEU A 158 1.63 -19.61 32.95
N GLY A 159 2.70 -20.39 32.77
CA GLY A 159 3.41 -20.50 31.49
C GLY A 159 2.54 -21.09 30.38
N ILE A 160 1.82 -22.18 30.67
CA ILE A 160 0.91 -22.84 29.72
C ILE A 160 -0.27 -21.91 29.40
N VAL A 161 -0.91 -21.30 30.39
CA VAL A 161 -2.01 -20.33 30.16
C VAL A 161 -1.51 -19.12 29.38
N GLY A 162 -0.33 -18.60 29.73
CA GLY A 162 0.31 -17.49 29.03
C GLY A 162 0.58 -17.77 27.55
N VAL A 163 1.15 -18.94 27.23
CA VAL A 163 1.58 -19.29 25.87
C VAL A 163 0.46 -19.92 25.04
N CYS A 164 -0.42 -20.73 25.63
CA CYS A 164 -1.46 -21.45 24.89
C CYS A 164 -2.79 -20.70 24.84
N ILE A 165 -3.06 -19.78 25.77
CA ILE A 165 -4.33 -19.05 25.83
C ILE A 165 -4.10 -17.56 25.58
N ILE A 166 -3.32 -16.89 26.43
CA ILE A 166 -3.16 -15.42 26.38
C ILE A 166 -2.44 -15.00 25.09
N LEU A 167 -1.35 -15.66 24.72
CA LEU A 167 -0.57 -15.30 23.53
C LEU A 167 -1.39 -15.49 22.24
N PRO A 168 -2.08 -16.61 21.99
CA PRO A 168 -2.95 -16.74 20.83
C PRO A 168 -4.12 -15.76 20.84
N LEU A 169 -4.75 -15.50 22.01
CA LEU A 169 -5.83 -14.52 22.11
C LEU A 169 -5.35 -13.09 21.83
N THR A 170 -4.22 -12.67 22.40
CA THR A 170 -3.67 -11.32 22.15
C THR A 170 -3.26 -11.16 20.70
N ILE A 171 -2.64 -12.18 20.08
CA ILE A 171 -2.34 -12.18 18.65
C ILE A 171 -3.63 -12.11 17.84
N ALA A 172 -4.65 -12.90 18.18
CA ALA A 172 -5.94 -12.91 17.49
C ALA A 172 -6.63 -11.55 17.60
N VAL A 173 -6.70 -10.93 18.79
CA VAL A 173 -7.30 -9.61 19.00
C VAL A 173 -6.53 -8.53 18.23
N ILE A 174 -5.20 -8.53 18.27
CA ILE A 174 -4.38 -7.56 17.52
C ILE A 174 -4.55 -7.78 16.01
N TYR A 175 -4.59 -9.03 15.55
CA TYR A 175 -4.78 -9.35 14.14
C TYR A 175 -6.16 -8.94 13.66
N LEU A 176 -7.22 -9.32 14.38
CA LEU A 176 -8.60 -9.01 14.05
C LEU A 176 -8.86 -7.50 14.10
N SER A 177 -8.41 -6.80 15.13
CA SER A 177 -8.57 -5.34 15.25
C SER A 177 -7.81 -4.55 14.18
N ARG A 178 -6.64 -5.03 13.74
CA ARG A 178 -5.90 -4.40 12.65
C ARG A 178 -6.46 -4.75 11.28
N SER A 179 -6.84 -6.01 11.09
CA SER A 179 -7.43 -6.52 9.84
C SER A 179 -8.77 -5.85 9.54
N SER A 180 -9.60 -5.62 10.56
CA SER A 180 -10.88 -4.93 10.38
C SER A 180 -10.74 -3.42 10.13
N LYS A 181 -9.64 -2.80 10.60
CA LYS A 181 -9.42 -1.35 10.43
C LYS A 181 -8.79 -1.01 9.08
N TYR A 182 -7.91 -1.86 8.55
CA TYR A 182 -7.10 -1.57 7.37
C TYR A 182 -7.30 -2.56 6.23
N THR A 183 -7.38 -2.02 5.01
CA THR A 183 -7.29 -2.80 3.76
C THR A 183 -5.92 -3.46 3.58
N GLY A 184 -5.82 -4.38 2.61
CA GLY A 184 -4.54 -5.04 2.27
C GLY A 184 -3.40 -4.06 1.89
N ASN A 185 -3.71 -2.84 1.46
CA ASN A 185 -2.72 -1.78 1.21
C ASN A 185 -2.51 -0.86 2.44
N TYR A 186 -2.88 -1.28 3.65
CA TYR A 186 -2.75 -0.52 4.90
C TYR A 186 -3.44 0.86 4.88
N VAL A 187 -4.54 1.00 4.14
CA VAL A 187 -5.40 2.20 4.14
C VAL A 187 -6.70 1.88 4.89
N MET A 188 -7.20 2.82 5.68
CA MET A 188 -8.38 2.60 6.51
C MET A 188 -9.65 2.35 5.68
N HIS A 189 -10.51 1.45 6.15
CA HIS A 189 -11.81 1.22 5.49
C HIS A 189 -12.68 2.49 5.46
N HIS A 190 -12.63 3.31 6.50
CA HIS A 190 -13.30 4.62 6.51
C HIS A 190 -12.84 5.54 5.38
N THR A 191 -11.54 5.52 5.03
CA THR A 191 -11.02 6.29 3.90
C THR A 191 -11.58 5.77 2.58
N MET A 192 -11.65 4.44 2.41
CA MET A 192 -12.25 3.84 1.22
C MET A 192 -13.72 4.23 1.09
N TYR A 193 -14.49 4.17 2.19
CA TYR A 193 -15.89 4.59 2.21
C TYR A 193 -16.05 6.07 1.83
N ALA A 194 -15.24 6.96 2.43
CA ALA A 194 -15.27 8.38 2.11
C ALA A 194 -14.93 8.63 0.62
N TYR A 195 -13.85 8.04 0.12
CA TYR A 195 -13.47 8.15 -1.29
C TYR A 195 -14.55 7.58 -2.20
N TYR A 196 -15.13 6.44 -1.86
CA TYR A 196 -16.19 5.82 -2.63
C TYR A 196 -17.40 6.76 -2.75
N HIS A 197 -17.86 7.33 -1.64
CA HIS A 197 -19.07 8.17 -1.60
C HIS A 197 -18.86 9.54 -2.27
N PHE A 198 -17.70 10.18 -2.05
CA PHE A 198 -17.40 11.52 -2.58
C PHE A 198 -16.85 11.50 -4.02
N MET A 199 -16.42 10.35 -4.54
CA MET A 199 -16.07 10.23 -5.96
C MET A 199 -17.34 10.32 -6.81
N LYS A 200 -17.36 11.24 -7.79
CA LYS A 200 -18.49 11.47 -8.71
C LYS A 200 -18.01 11.52 -10.16
N PRO A 201 -18.84 11.15 -11.15
CA PRO A 201 -18.43 11.12 -12.56
C PRO A 201 -18.09 12.50 -13.12
N SER A 202 -18.78 13.53 -12.63
CA SER A 202 -18.59 14.94 -13.01
C SER A 202 -17.54 15.67 -12.16
N LEU A 203 -16.78 14.96 -11.33
CA LEU A 203 -15.78 15.57 -10.46
C LEU A 203 -14.69 16.24 -11.31
N ALA A 204 -14.60 17.56 -11.21
CA ALA A 204 -13.56 18.32 -11.87
C ALA A 204 -12.18 18.01 -11.25
N PRO A 205 -11.08 18.00 -12.02
CA PRO A 205 -9.73 17.77 -11.50
C PRO A 205 -9.35 18.67 -10.31
N SER A 206 -9.78 19.93 -10.33
CA SER A 206 -9.54 20.88 -9.22
C SER A 206 -10.23 20.50 -7.91
N LYS A 207 -11.30 19.70 -7.97
CA LYS A 207 -12.09 19.24 -6.81
C LYS A 207 -11.63 17.88 -6.27
N VAL A 208 -10.75 17.17 -6.97
CA VAL A 208 -10.18 15.89 -6.50
C VAL A 208 -9.41 16.08 -5.19
N MET A 209 -8.75 17.23 -5.00
CA MET A 209 -8.09 17.57 -3.73
C MET A 209 -9.06 17.51 -2.53
N GLU A 210 -10.28 18.02 -2.69
CA GLU A 210 -11.30 18.06 -1.63
C GLU A 210 -11.78 16.65 -1.24
N VAL A 211 -11.74 15.70 -2.19
CA VAL A 211 -12.00 14.28 -1.90
C VAL A 211 -10.79 13.66 -1.22
N PHE A 212 -9.58 13.91 -1.75
CA PHE A 212 -8.33 13.35 -1.25
C PHE A 212 -8.08 13.67 0.23
N ILE A 213 -8.31 14.91 0.66
CA ILE A 213 -8.07 15.34 2.05
C ILE A 213 -9.04 14.72 3.07
N ARG A 214 -10.14 14.10 2.62
CA ARG A 214 -11.12 13.41 3.49
C ARG A 214 -10.66 12.05 4.00
N ALA A 215 -9.42 11.66 3.70
CA ALA A 215 -8.84 10.44 4.25
C ALA A 215 -8.87 10.45 5.79
N ALA A 216 -9.34 9.36 6.38
CA ALA A 216 -9.39 9.18 7.83
C ALA A 216 -7.98 9.29 8.46
N GLU A 217 -6.94 8.88 7.75
CA GLU A 217 -5.55 9.02 8.20
C GLU A 217 -5.10 10.49 8.37
N TYR A 218 -5.68 11.41 7.60
CA TYR A 218 -5.45 12.83 7.76
C TYR A 218 -6.28 13.42 8.90
N MET A 219 -7.47 12.88 9.13
CA MET A 219 -8.34 13.25 10.25
C MET A 219 -7.73 12.85 11.61
N GLU A 220 -6.93 11.78 11.66
CA GLU A 220 -6.19 11.37 12.87
C GLU A 220 -4.98 12.27 13.18
N ILE A 221 -4.62 13.23 12.31
CA ILE A 221 -3.53 14.19 12.60
C ILE A 221 -4.05 15.24 13.59
N PRO A 222 -3.36 15.44 14.74
CA PRO A 222 -3.88 16.28 15.81
C PRO A 222 -4.06 17.74 15.38
N VAL A 223 -5.21 18.31 15.69
CA VAL A 223 -5.50 19.75 15.52
C VAL A 223 -5.19 20.44 16.85
N ARG A 224 -4.13 21.25 16.87
CA ARG A 224 -3.68 21.95 18.07
C ARG A 224 -4.18 23.39 18.04
N ARG A 225 -4.67 23.90 19.18
CA ARG A 225 -5.08 25.31 19.31
C ARG A 225 -3.92 26.28 19.05
N THR A 226 -2.70 25.89 19.41
CA THR A 226 -1.48 26.69 19.16
C THR A 226 -1.17 26.91 17.68
N ASP A 227 -1.71 26.08 16.79
CA ASP A 227 -1.45 26.18 15.35
C ASP A 227 -2.42 27.19 14.68
N GLU A 228 -3.45 27.71 15.36
CA GLU A 228 -4.52 28.52 14.78
C GLU A 228 -4.03 29.81 14.11
N GLU A 229 -3.20 30.61 14.80
CA GLU A 229 -2.63 31.84 14.24
C GLU A 229 -1.76 31.55 12.99
N SER A 230 -0.99 30.46 13.03
CA SER A 230 -0.15 30.03 11.91
C SER A 230 -0.99 29.59 10.71
N LEU A 231 -2.09 28.87 10.95
CA LEU A 231 -3.03 28.45 9.91
C LEU A 231 -3.77 29.64 9.29
N GLN A 232 -4.14 30.65 10.08
CA GLN A 232 -4.74 31.88 9.55
C GLN A 232 -3.77 32.65 8.66
N LYS A 233 -2.51 32.81 9.08
CA LYS A 233 -1.46 33.42 8.24
C LYS A 233 -1.28 32.64 6.93
N LEU A 234 -1.22 31.31 7.01
CA LEU A 234 -1.09 30.44 5.86
C LEU A 234 -2.28 30.56 4.90
N PHE A 235 -3.51 30.64 5.42
CA PHE A 235 -4.71 30.83 4.61
C PHE A 235 -4.58 32.06 3.69
N PHE A 236 -4.07 33.19 4.19
CA PHE A 236 -3.90 34.37 3.35
C PHE A 236 -2.84 34.21 2.26
N VAL A 237 -1.77 33.44 2.54
CA VAL A 237 -0.70 33.13 1.57
C VAL A 237 -1.25 32.26 0.43
N VAL A 238 -1.98 31.20 0.75
CA VAL A 238 -2.45 30.22 -0.26
C VAL A 238 -3.87 30.51 -0.78
N ARG A 239 -4.48 31.62 -0.37
CA ARG A 239 -5.89 31.95 -0.65
C ARG A 239 -6.25 31.88 -2.14
N SER A 240 -5.33 32.29 -3.01
CA SER A 240 -5.54 32.29 -4.47
C SER A 240 -5.64 30.89 -5.06
N GLU A 241 -5.10 29.88 -4.38
CA GLU A 241 -5.10 28.48 -4.81
C GLU A 241 -6.29 27.68 -4.26
N LEU A 242 -7.01 28.25 -3.30
CA LEU A 242 -8.24 27.66 -2.79
C LEU A 242 -9.36 27.80 -3.82
N ASN A 243 -10.23 26.79 -3.93
CA ASN A 243 -11.39 26.80 -4.83
C ASN A 243 -12.53 27.70 -4.29
N LEU A 244 -12.22 28.92 -3.87
CA LEU A 244 -13.17 29.90 -3.36
C LEU A 244 -13.71 30.75 -4.51
N ASP A 245 -15.02 30.96 -4.55
CA ASP A 245 -15.62 31.87 -5.52
C ASP A 245 -15.26 33.32 -5.17
N LEU A 246 -14.54 33.97 -6.09
CA LEU A 246 -14.09 35.36 -5.95
C LEU A 246 -15.25 36.34 -5.85
N ARG A 247 -16.44 36.01 -6.39
CA ARG A 247 -17.63 36.87 -6.34
C ARG A 247 -18.22 36.98 -4.92
N ASN A 248 -18.09 35.92 -4.12
CA ASN A 248 -18.66 35.79 -2.78
C ASN A 248 -17.60 35.48 -1.71
N ILE A 249 -16.42 36.08 -1.83
CA ILE A 249 -15.23 35.69 -1.06
C ILE A 249 -15.42 35.67 0.46
N ARG A 250 -16.21 36.59 1.02
CA ARG A 250 -16.49 36.63 2.48
C ARG A 250 -17.33 35.45 2.94
N GLN A 251 -18.35 35.08 2.16
CA GLN A 251 -19.22 33.94 2.48
C GLN A 251 -18.46 32.63 2.31
N GLU A 252 -17.72 32.48 1.22
CA GLU A 252 -16.92 31.28 0.94
C GLU A 252 -15.80 31.09 1.97
N GLN A 253 -15.14 32.18 2.40
CA GLN A 253 -14.20 32.14 3.51
C GLN A 253 -14.86 31.65 4.81
N ALA A 254 -16.04 32.18 5.15
CA ALA A 254 -16.77 31.72 6.33
C ALA A 254 -17.17 30.24 6.23
N LYS A 255 -17.60 29.78 5.04
CA LYS A 255 -17.90 28.36 4.80
C LYS A 255 -16.67 27.48 4.96
N PHE A 256 -15.52 27.91 4.44
CA PHE A 256 -14.26 27.20 4.54
C PHE A 256 -13.87 26.96 6.01
N TRP A 257 -13.87 28.00 6.84
CA TRP A 257 -13.52 27.88 8.26
C TRP A 257 -14.56 27.15 9.12
N LYS A 258 -15.81 27.04 8.65
CA LYS A 258 -16.88 26.24 9.31
C LYS A 258 -16.76 24.74 9.06
N GLN A 259 -15.92 24.30 8.14
CA GLN A 259 -15.66 22.88 7.91
C GLN A 259 -14.95 22.25 9.12
N HIS A 260 -14.87 20.92 9.14
CA HIS A 260 -14.14 20.21 10.17
C HIS A 260 -12.67 20.70 10.24
N PRO A 261 -12.13 21.09 11.42
CA PRO A 261 -10.81 21.71 11.54
C PRO A 261 -9.66 20.88 10.94
N ALA A 262 -9.75 19.55 10.99
CA ALA A 262 -8.75 18.68 10.38
C ALA A 262 -8.73 18.75 8.84
N LEU A 263 -9.88 18.99 8.20
CA LEU A 263 -9.96 19.18 6.75
C LEU A 263 -9.35 20.51 6.35
N VAL A 264 -9.71 21.59 7.05
CA VAL A 264 -9.14 22.92 6.86
C VAL A 264 -7.62 22.88 6.98
N LYS A 265 -7.12 22.27 8.06
CA LYS A 265 -5.68 22.08 8.28
C LYS A 265 -5.03 21.29 7.13
N SER A 266 -5.63 20.17 6.73
CA SER A 266 -5.10 19.30 5.68
C SER A 266 -5.04 20.00 4.32
N GLU A 267 -6.10 20.74 3.96
CA GLU A 267 -6.15 21.51 2.71
C GLU A 267 -5.07 22.59 2.69
N LEU A 268 -4.97 23.39 3.76
CA LEU A 268 -3.98 24.46 3.87
C LEU A 268 -2.55 23.92 3.81
N LEU A 269 -2.24 22.83 4.50
CA LEU A 269 -0.91 22.22 4.48
C LEU A 269 -0.57 21.64 3.11
N MET A 270 -1.53 20.99 2.44
CA MET A 270 -1.31 20.46 1.10
C MET A 270 -1.08 21.59 0.10
N GLN A 271 -1.84 22.68 0.18
CA GLN A 271 -1.63 23.87 -0.66
C GLN A 271 -0.30 24.57 -0.38
N ALA A 272 0.14 24.62 0.89
CA ALA A 272 1.47 25.13 1.25
C ALA A 272 2.59 24.33 0.57
N HIS A 273 2.40 23.00 0.46
CA HIS A 273 3.34 22.15 -0.27
C HIS A 273 3.30 22.40 -1.77
N LEU A 274 2.12 22.45 -2.38
CA LEU A 274 1.97 22.68 -3.82
C LEU A 274 2.52 24.05 -4.27
N THR A 275 2.37 25.09 -3.43
CA THR A 275 2.90 26.44 -3.67
C THR A 275 4.34 26.64 -3.26
N ARG A 276 4.96 25.64 -2.60
CA ARG A 276 6.33 25.67 -2.05
C ARG A 276 6.51 26.64 -0.88
N GLU A 277 5.44 27.11 -0.26
CA GLU A 277 5.42 28.02 0.90
C GLU A 277 5.64 27.30 2.24
N THR A 278 6.44 26.24 2.23
CA THR A 278 6.67 25.37 3.41
C THR A 278 7.52 26.03 4.50
N THR A 279 8.24 27.11 4.17
CA THR A 279 9.07 27.90 5.09
C THR A 279 8.24 28.77 6.03
N ALA A 280 7.01 29.12 5.64
CA ALA A 280 6.06 29.86 6.47
C ALA A 280 5.43 29.00 7.58
N LEU A 281 5.66 27.68 7.57
CA LEU A 281 5.06 26.75 8.52
C LEU A 281 5.82 26.70 9.83
N SER A 282 5.08 26.60 10.94
CA SER A 282 5.66 26.31 12.25
C SER A 282 6.29 24.89 12.27
N PRO A 283 7.25 24.60 13.17
CA PRO A 283 7.87 23.27 13.25
C PRO A 283 6.90 22.13 13.58
N SER A 284 5.75 22.42 14.22
CA SER A 284 4.67 21.46 14.47
C SER A 284 3.94 21.14 13.16
N LEU A 285 3.50 22.17 12.43
CA LEU A 285 2.80 22.03 11.15
C LEU A 285 3.68 21.41 10.07
N GLN A 286 4.99 21.70 10.06
CA GLN A 286 5.92 21.07 9.13
C GLN A 286 6.06 19.56 9.38
N ARG A 287 6.00 19.11 10.65
CA ARG A 287 5.99 17.68 10.99
C ARG A 287 4.70 17.01 10.52
N ASP A 288 3.57 17.68 10.70
CA ASP A 288 2.28 17.18 10.25
C ASP A 288 2.20 17.09 8.72
N LEU A 289 2.67 18.11 7.99
CA LEU A 289 2.79 18.08 6.53
C LEU A 289 3.68 16.91 6.06
N ARG A 290 4.83 16.70 6.71
CA ARG A 290 5.70 15.55 6.39
C ARG A 290 4.98 14.22 6.59
N LYS A 291 4.15 14.08 7.64
CA LYS A 291 3.33 12.88 7.86
C LYS A 291 2.29 12.72 6.75
N MET A 292 1.63 13.81 6.35
CA MET A 292 0.66 13.79 5.25
C MET A 292 1.30 13.33 3.92
N LEU A 293 2.46 13.88 3.59
CA LEU A 293 3.21 13.54 2.37
C LEU A 293 3.73 12.10 2.37
N THR A 294 3.98 11.48 3.53
CA THR A 294 4.31 10.05 3.61
C THR A 294 3.15 9.18 3.15
N LEU A 295 1.93 9.55 3.53
CA LEU A 295 0.72 8.80 3.24
C LEU A 295 0.20 9.05 1.82
N ALA A 296 0.51 10.22 1.25
CA ALA A 296 -0.07 10.69 0.00
C ALA A 296 0.02 9.70 -1.18
N PRO A 297 1.18 9.11 -1.52
CA PRO A 297 1.27 8.19 -2.68
C PRO A 297 0.31 7.00 -2.58
N ARG A 298 0.16 6.46 -1.37
CA ARG A 298 -0.68 5.30 -1.09
C ARG A 298 -2.16 5.66 -1.12
N LEU A 299 -2.51 6.80 -0.54
CA LEU A 299 -3.88 7.32 -0.57
C LEU A 299 -4.32 7.69 -2.00
N LEU A 300 -3.43 8.28 -2.81
CA LEU A 300 -3.69 8.58 -4.22
C LEU A 300 -3.92 7.31 -5.05
N GLU A 301 -3.19 6.23 -4.76
CA GLU A 301 -3.39 4.94 -5.43
C GLU A 301 -4.77 4.34 -5.12
N GLU A 302 -5.21 4.39 -3.87
CA GLU A 302 -6.57 3.93 -3.53
C GLU A 302 -7.65 4.88 -4.09
N LEU A 303 -7.40 6.18 -4.10
CA LEU A 303 -8.30 7.15 -4.73
C LEU A 303 -8.43 6.89 -6.24
N MET A 304 -7.33 6.52 -6.90
CA MET A 304 -7.33 6.12 -8.32
C MET A 304 -8.21 4.89 -8.52
N LYS A 305 -8.07 3.85 -7.68
CA LYS A 305 -8.93 2.66 -7.72
C LYS A 305 -10.41 3.02 -7.57
N MET A 306 -10.75 3.96 -6.69
CA MET A 306 -12.14 4.42 -6.52
C MET A 306 -12.69 5.18 -7.74
N ALA A 307 -11.83 5.75 -8.57
CA ALA A 307 -12.21 6.43 -9.82
C ALA A 307 -12.41 5.43 -10.98
N ILE A 308 -11.61 4.35 -11.05
CA ILE A 308 -11.65 3.35 -12.12
C ILE A 308 -12.55 2.13 -11.81
N ILE A 309 -13.08 2.03 -10.59
CA ILE A 309 -13.98 0.93 -10.22
C ILE A 309 -15.25 0.95 -11.10
N PRO A 310 -15.69 -0.20 -11.62
CA PRO A 310 -16.96 -0.35 -12.31
C PRO A 310 -18.13 0.15 -11.46
N ARG A 311 -18.83 1.20 -11.90
CA ARG A 311 -20.03 1.72 -11.19
C ARG A 311 -21.25 1.90 -12.08
N THR A 312 -21.04 2.03 -13.38
CA THR A 312 -22.14 2.17 -14.34
C THR A 312 -22.83 0.82 -14.55
N GLN A 313 -24.06 0.82 -15.04
CA GLN A 313 -24.75 -0.41 -15.47
C GLN A 313 -23.96 -1.17 -16.55
N GLN A 314 -23.07 -0.47 -17.27
CA GLN A 314 -22.14 -1.04 -18.24
C GLN A 314 -20.81 -1.54 -17.64
N GLY A 315 -20.59 -1.36 -16.33
CA GLY A 315 -19.41 -1.87 -15.65
C GLY A 315 -18.12 -1.09 -15.89
N HIS A 316 -18.20 0.21 -16.19
CA HIS A 316 -17.01 1.04 -16.46
C HIS A 316 -16.69 2.02 -15.31
N GLY A 317 -15.42 2.40 -15.23
CA GLY A 317 -14.91 3.46 -14.35
C GLY A 317 -14.97 4.84 -15.02
N TRP A 318 -14.59 5.91 -14.32
CA TRP A 318 -14.71 7.30 -14.82
C TRP A 318 -13.36 7.92 -15.21
N LEU A 319 -13.26 8.39 -16.45
CA LEU A 319 -12.00 8.91 -17.01
C LEU A 319 -11.60 10.27 -16.40
N ARG A 320 -12.54 11.21 -16.26
CA ARG A 320 -12.30 12.57 -15.74
C ARG A 320 -11.79 12.54 -14.29
N PRO A 321 -12.43 11.84 -13.34
CA PRO A 321 -11.89 11.69 -12.00
C PRO A 321 -10.54 10.97 -11.99
N ALA A 322 -10.38 9.88 -12.75
CA ALA A 322 -9.10 9.15 -12.84
C ALA A 322 -7.96 10.06 -13.31
N THR A 323 -8.19 10.84 -14.36
CA THR A 323 -7.22 11.84 -14.84
C THR A 323 -6.91 12.84 -13.74
N GLY A 324 -7.92 13.41 -13.07
CA GLY A 324 -7.73 14.36 -11.98
C GLY A 324 -6.93 13.82 -10.78
N VAL A 325 -7.07 12.53 -10.45
CA VAL A 325 -6.25 11.87 -9.42
C VAL A 325 -4.78 11.80 -9.85
N ILE A 326 -4.51 11.48 -11.11
CA ILE A 326 -3.14 11.50 -11.64
C ILE A 326 -2.59 12.92 -11.65
N GLU A 327 -3.38 13.91 -12.06
CA GLU A 327 -2.95 15.30 -12.05
C GLU A 327 -2.59 15.78 -10.64
N LEU A 328 -3.39 15.40 -9.64
CA LEU A 328 -3.12 15.65 -8.24
C LEU A 328 -1.83 14.95 -7.77
N SER A 329 -1.63 13.68 -8.15
CA SER A 329 -0.41 12.95 -7.84
C SER A 329 0.84 13.64 -8.39
N GLN A 330 0.85 13.96 -9.68
CA GLN A 330 1.96 14.66 -10.33
C GLN A 330 2.25 16.00 -9.63
N SER A 331 1.19 16.74 -9.26
CA SER A 331 1.28 18.04 -8.57
C SER A 331 1.87 17.92 -7.16
N ILE A 332 1.48 16.90 -6.39
CA ILE A 332 2.02 16.62 -5.06
C ILE A 332 3.49 16.17 -5.16
N ILE A 333 3.85 15.32 -6.11
CA ILE A 333 5.23 14.83 -6.26
C ILE A 333 6.17 15.94 -6.75
N GLN A 334 5.73 16.78 -7.70
CA GLN A 334 6.54 17.88 -8.25
C GLN A 334 6.45 19.19 -7.45
N ALA A 335 5.56 19.26 -6.45
CA ALA A 335 5.21 20.48 -5.74
C ALA A 335 4.89 21.63 -6.72
N VAL A 336 3.83 21.43 -7.51
CA VAL A 336 3.32 22.38 -8.49
C VAL A 336 1.84 22.65 -8.19
N PRO A 337 1.36 23.90 -8.18
CA PRO A 337 -0.05 24.20 -7.94
C PRO A 337 -0.95 23.64 -9.04
N LEU A 338 -2.13 23.15 -8.66
CA LEU A 338 -3.14 22.67 -9.62
C LEU A 338 -3.65 23.79 -10.54
N SER A 339 -3.66 25.05 -10.07
CA SER A 339 -4.02 26.20 -10.90
C SER A 339 -3.08 26.41 -12.08
N ALA A 340 -1.78 26.14 -11.91
CA ALA A 340 -0.76 26.29 -12.94
C ALA A 340 -0.95 25.32 -14.12
N ARG A 341 -1.72 24.25 -13.91
CA ARG A 341 -2.08 23.26 -14.93
C ARG A 341 -3.31 23.64 -15.74
N LYS A 342 -4.11 24.59 -15.27
CA LYS A 342 -5.31 25.03 -16.00
C LYS A 342 -4.89 25.70 -17.31
N ALA A 343 -5.56 25.33 -18.39
CA ALA A 343 -5.37 25.96 -19.68
C ALA A 343 -5.61 27.47 -19.58
N THR A 344 -4.58 28.26 -19.88
CA THR A 344 -4.61 29.73 -19.85
C THR A 344 -3.91 30.26 -21.09
N GLY A 345 -4.54 31.20 -21.80
CA GLY A 345 -3.90 31.91 -22.92
C GLY A 345 -3.57 31.05 -24.15
N GLY A 346 -4.40 30.07 -24.51
CA GLY A 346 -4.23 29.26 -25.74
C GLY A 346 -3.27 28.07 -25.64
N SER A 347 -2.69 27.81 -24.46
CA SER A 347 -2.01 26.53 -24.15
C SER A 347 -2.97 25.58 -23.45
N ASN A 348 -3.09 24.35 -23.96
CA ASN A 348 -3.97 23.32 -23.40
C ASN A 348 -3.46 22.73 -22.07
N GLU A 349 -2.17 22.89 -21.74
CA GLU A 349 -1.52 22.25 -20.57
C GLU A 349 -1.08 23.25 -19.48
N GLY A 350 -1.40 24.54 -19.65
CA GLY A 350 -0.98 25.60 -18.73
C GLY A 350 0.55 25.79 -18.71
N TYR A 351 1.08 26.26 -17.58
CA TYR A 351 2.52 26.46 -17.35
C TYR A 351 3.11 25.56 -16.26
N GLY A 352 2.30 24.70 -15.64
CA GLY A 352 2.70 23.72 -14.63
C GLY A 352 3.88 22.82 -15.04
N PRO A 353 3.97 22.29 -16.28
CA PRO A 353 5.12 21.49 -16.71
C PRO A 353 6.46 22.22 -16.62
N PHE A 354 6.48 23.56 -16.74
CA PHE A 354 7.72 24.32 -16.60
C PHE A 354 8.13 24.46 -15.13
N LEU A 355 7.17 24.58 -14.20
CA LEU A 355 7.46 24.75 -12.78
C LEU A 355 8.13 23.51 -12.16
N GLN A 356 7.96 22.33 -12.76
CA GLN A 356 8.64 21.11 -12.29
C GLN A 356 10.17 21.15 -12.54
N LEU A 357 10.64 22.00 -13.46
CA LEU A 357 12.05 22.17 -13.75
C LEU A 357 12.73 23.05 -12.68
N PRO A 358 14.03 22.85 -12.41
CA PRO A 358 14.78 23.68 -11.48
C PRO A 358 14.86 25.11 -12.00
N HIS A 359 14.93 26.08 -11.08
CA HIS A 359 15.09 27.52 -11.36
C HIS A 359 13.92 28.22 -12.06
N PHE A 360 12.91 27.48 -12.52
CA PHE A 360 11.71 28.07 -13.12
C PHE A 360 10.76 28.68 -12.07
N SER A 361 10.27 29.87 -12.38
CA SER A 361 9.18 30.55 -11.68
C SER A 361 8.12 31.02 -12.68
N GLU A 362 6.93 31.36 -12.20
CA GLU A 362 5.85 31.88 -13.05
C GLU A 362 6.30 33.12 -13.85
N SER A 363 7.11 33.98 -13.23
CA SER A 363 7.66 35.18 -13.89
C SER A 363 8.57 34.84 -15.07
N ILE A 364 9.38 33.79 -14.93
CA ILE A 364 10.29 33.30 -15.98
C ILE A 364 9.50 32.69 -17.13
N VAL A 365 8.48 31.87 -16.82
CA VAL A 365 7.63 31.27 -17.87
C VAL A 365 6.94 32.37 -18.67
N LYS A 366 6.42 33.41 -18.02
CA LYS A 366 5.83 34.58 -18.71
C LYS A 366 6.84 35.33 -19.59
N LYS A 367 8.12 35.42 -19.19
CA LYS A 367 9.18 36.02 -20.03
C LYS A 367 9.47 35.17 -21.27
N ILE A 368 9.58 33.85 -21.10
CA ILE A 368 9.86 32.90 -22.19
C ILE A 368 8.69 32.84 -23.19
N ALA A 369 7.45 32.83 -22.69
CA ALA A 369 6.25 32.79 -23.51
C ALA A 369 6.14 33.96 -24.51
N ARG A 370 6.68 35.14 -24.15
CA ARG A 370 6.72 36.32 -25.03
C ARG A 370 7.62 36.14 -26.25
N LYS A 371 8.57 35.21 -26.23
CA LYS A 371 9.50 34.91 -27.33
C LYS A 371 9.07 33.71 -28.21
N LYS A 372 7.79 33.30 -28.13
CA LYS A 372 7.08 32.26 -28.93
C LYS A 372 7.10 30.81 -28.42
N LEU A 373 7.72 30.48 -27.29
CA LEU A 373 7.53 29.16 -26.70
C LEU A 373 6.14 29.06 -26.05
N ARG A 374 5.25 28.29 -26.68
CA ARG A 374 3.84 28.16 -26.23
C ARG A 374 3.57 26.86 -25.49
N SER A 375 4.35 25.82 -25.75
CA SER A 375 4.19 24.50 -25.14
C SER A 375 5.47 23.98 -24.49
N PHE A 376 5.31 23.12 -23.49
CA PHE A 376 6.43 22.43 -22.87
C PHE A 376 7.09 21.42 -23.83
N GLN A 377 6.29 20.83 -24.72
CA GLN A 377 6.78 19.91 -25.74
C GLN A 377 7.77 20.59 -26.70
N GLU A 378 7.50 21.82 -27.13
CA GLU A 378 8.45 22.61 -27.92
C GLU A 378 9.80 22.74 -27.20
N LEU A 379 9.80 23.03 -25.89
CA LEU A 379 11.06 23.15 -25.11
C LEU A 379 11.84 21.82 -25.11
N ARG A 380 11.16 20.67 -25.02
CA ARG A 380 11.80 19.34 -25.05
C ARG A 380 12.41 19.03 -26.41
N GLU A 381 11.72 19.38 -27.48
CA GLU A 381 12.12 19.10 -28.87
C GLU A 381 13.20 20.04 -29.40
N MET A 382 13.42 21.19 -28.76
CA MET A 382 14.52 22.10 -29.09
C MET A 382 15.88 21.39 -29.00
N LYS A 383 16.80 21.81 -29.88
CA LYS A 383 18.19 21.38 -29.79
C LYS A 383 18.83 21.91 -28.49
N PRO A 384 19.75 21.16 -27.87
CA PRO A 384 20.38 21.58 -26.61
C PRO A 384 21.02 22.97 -26.66
N GLN A 385 21.62 23.34 -27.79
CA GLN A 385 22.26 24.65 -28.00
C GLN A 385 21.23 25.79 -28.01
N GLU A 386 20.17 25.66 -28.82
CA GLU A 386 19.09 26.65 -28.91
C GLU A 386 18.37 26.80 -27.56
N ARG A 387 18.19 25.69 -26.83
CA ARG A 387 17.61 25.69 -25.49
C ARG A 387 18.51 26.41 -24.48
N ALA A 388 19.82 26.17 -24.50
CA ALA A 388 20.77 26.86 -23.62
C ALA A 388 20.81 28.37 -23.89
N GLU A 389 20.78 28.79 -25.16
CA GLU A 389 20.70 30.21 -25.53
C GLU A 389 19.41 30.87 -25.03
N LEU A 390 18.27 30.18 -25.19
CA LEU A 390 17.00 30.66 -24.65
C LEU A 390 17.06 30.84 -23.13
N LEU A 391 17.53 29.83 -22.40
CA LEU A 391 17.59 29.89 -20.93
C LEU A 391 18.54 30.98 -20.44
N THR A 392 19.70 31.13 -21.07
CA THR A 392 20.70 32.13 -20.65
C THR A 392 20.30 33.55 -21.05
N GLN A 393 19.91 33.77 -22.31
CA GLN A 393 19.65 35.12 -22.84
C GLN A 393 18.26 35.66 -22.52
N VAL A 394 17.26 34.78 -22.36
CA VAL A 394 15.85 35.18 -22.18
C VAL A 394 15.39 34.97 -20.75
N ALA A 395 15.64 33.78 -20.21
CA ALA A 395 15.27 33.48 -18.82
C ALA A 395 16.23 34.13 -17.82
N GLY A 396 17.46 34.44 -18.24
CA GLY A 396 18.50 35.05 -17.41
C GLY A 396 19.22 34.03 -16.54
N PHE A 397 19.23 32.76 -16.93
CA PHE A 397 19.89 31.69 -16.18
C PHE A 397 21.41 31.75 -16.34
N THR A 398 22.12 31.39 -15.28
CA THR A 398 23.55 31.09 -15.36
C THR A 398 23.78 29.79 -16.15
N ALA A 399 25.01 29.58 -16.64
CA ALA A 399 25.36 28.35 -17.33
C ALA A 399 25.09 27.08 -16.48
N ASN A 400 25.33 27.17 -15.16
CA ASN A 400 25.08 26.08 -14.22
C ASN A 400 23.57 25.81 -14.05
N GLU A 401 22.75 26.85 -13.97
CA GLU A 401 21.29 26.72 -13.88
C GLU A 401 20.70 26.15 -15.18
N SER A 402 21.22 26.56 -16.33
CA SER A 402 20.85 25.96 -17.62
C SER A 402 21.24 24.48 -17.68
N GLN A 403 22.41 24.10 -17.16
CA GLN A 403 22.84 22.71 -17.08
C GLN A 403 21.96 21.88 -16.13
N ASP A 404 21.51 22.46 -15.01
CA ASP A 404 20.57 21.82 -14.10
C ASP A 404 19.25 21.46 -14.81
N VAL A 405 18.74 22.36 -15.65
CA VAL A 405 17.54 22.11 -16.45
C VAL A 405 17.78 20.97 -17.44
N GLU A 406 18.92 20.97 -18.15
CA GLU A 406 19.24 19.92 -19.11
C GLU A 406 19.34 18.54 -18.44
N MET A 407 20.00 18.46 -17.27
CA MET A 407 20.09 17.22 -16.49
C MET A 407 18.72 16.67 -16.08
N VAL A 408 17.72 17.53 -15.85
CA VAL A 408 16.36 17.10 -15.52
C VAL A 408 15.61 16.68 -16.79
N LEU A 409 15.75 17.41 -17.90
CA LEU A 409 15.14 17.04 -19.18
C LEU A 409 15.60 15.68 -19.69
N GLU A 410 16.90 15.37 -19.56
CA GLU A 410 17.47 14.06 -19.92
C GLU A 410 16.86 12.89 -19.12
N MET A 411 16.38 13.17 -17.90
CA MET A 411 15.76 12.20 -16.99
C MET A 411 14.25 12.03 -17.23
N MET A 412 13.62 12.92 -17.98
CA MET A 412 12.17 12.85 -18.22
C MET A 412 11.83 11.68 -19.14
N PRO A 413 10.84 10.84 -18.79
CA PRO A 413 10.42 9.74 -19.64
C PRO A 413 9.70 10.23 -20.91
N SER A 414 9.90 9.50 -21.99
CA SER A 414 9.12 9.54 -23.22
C SER A 414 8.47 8.18 -23.39
N ILE A 415 7.14 8.14 -23.42
CA ILE A 415 6.37 6.91 -23.50
C ILE A 415 5.84 6.71 -24.92
N SER A 416 5.92 5.48 -25.42
CA SER A 416 5.17 5.04 -26.61
C SER A 416 4.27 3.86 -26.26
N ILE A 417 3.11 3.81 -26.89
CA ILE A 417 2.06 2.81 -26.67
C ILE A 417 1.82 2.08 -27.99
N ASP A 418 2.14 0.79 -28.01
CA ASP A 418 1.80 -0.11 -29.12
C ASP A 418 0.71 -1.05 -28.62
N ILE A 419 -0.52 -0.90 -29.11
CA ILE A 419 -1.70 -1.60 -28.59
C ILE A 419 -2.49 -2.27 -29.70
N THR A 420 -2.89 -3.51 -29.45
CA THR A 420 -3.73 -4.35 -30.31
C THR A 420 -4.89 -4.91 -29.49
N CYS A 421 -6.04 -5.08 -30.14
CA CYS A 421 -7.24 -5.66 -29.56
C CYS A 421 -7.74 -6.75 -30.51
N GLU A 422 -7.73 -8.00 -30.05
CA GLU A 422 -8.01 -9.18 -30.87
C GLU A 422 -8.90 -10.16 -30.09
N THR A 423 -9.66 -10.98 -30.81
CA THR A 423 -10.45 -12.09 -30.26
C THR A 423 -9.74 -13.42 -30.55
N GLU A 424 -9.89 -14.39 -29.65
CA GLU A 424 -9.28 -15.71 -29.83
C GLU A 424 -10.06 -16.50 -30.90
N GLY A 425 -9.44 -16.77 -32.04
CA GLY A 425 -9.97 -17.69 -33.06
C GLY A 425 -10.92 -17.09 -34.11
N GLU A 426 -11.17 -15.77 -34.10
CA GLU A 426 -12.04 -15.09 -35.08
C GLU A 426 -11.33 -13.93 -35.80
N GLU A 427 -11.64 -13.70 -37.09
CA GLU A 427 -11.06 -12.61 -37.89
C GLU A 427 -11.68 -11.22 -37.57
N GLY A 428 -12.66 -11.16 -36.67
CA GLY A 428 -13.32 -9.93 -36.27
C GLY A 428 -13.91 -10.01 -34.86
N ILE A 429 -14.17 -8.84 -34.28
CA ILE A 429 -14.77 -8.73 -32.94
C ILE A 429 -16.28 -8.66 -33.11
N GLN A 430 -17.02 -9.60 -32.53
CA GLN A 430 -18.48 -9.59 -32.51
C GLN A 430 -19.01 -9.12 -31.15
N GLU A 431 -20.25 -8.65 -31.15
CA GLU A 431 -20.96 -8.28 -29.93
C GLU A 431 -20.97 -9.43 -28.90
N GLY A 432 -20.51 -9.12 -27.68
CA GLY A 432 -20.46 -10.06 -26.57
C GLY A 432 -19.17 -10.90 -26.46
N ASP A 433 -18.27 -10.82 -27.43
CA ASP A 433 -16.99 -11.54 -27.41
C ASP A 433 -16.06 -11.04 -26.31
N ILE A 434 -15.18 -11.91 -25.82
CA ILE A 434 -14.10 -11.51 -24.92
C ILE A 434 -12.92 -11.02 -25.77
N VAL A 435 -12.72 -9.71 -25.78
CA VAL A 435 -11.61 -9.05 -26.46
C VAL A 435 -10.37 -9.11 -25.58
N THR A 436 -9.27 -9.63 -26.13
CA THR A 436 -7.95 -9.59 -25.51
C THR A 436 -7.21 -8.36 -26.01
N MET A 437 -6.94 -7.43 -25.09
CA MET A 437 -6.07 -6.29 -25.31
C MET A 437 -4.63 -6.67 -25.00
N GLN A 438 -3.74 -6.46 -25.96
CA GLN A 438 -2.29 -6.54 -25.78
C GLN A 438 -1.68 -5.16 -25.98
N ALA A 439 -0.98 -4.65 -24.97
CA ALA A 439 -0.33 -3.36 -25.03
C ALA A 439 1.13 -3.44 -24.58
N TRP A 440 2.02 -2.89 -25.39
CA TRP A 440 3.41 -2.69 -25.06
C TRP A 440 3.68 -1.23 -24.78
N ILE A 441 4.05 -0.96 -23.53
CA ILE A 441 4.39 0.38 -23.07
C ILE A 441 5.90 0.50 -23.04
N THR A 442 6.47 1.33 -23.92
CA THR A 442 7.92 1.51 -24.03
C THR A 442 8.33 2.84 -23.42
N LEU A 443 9.26 2.78 -22.47
CA LEU A 443 9.83 3.96 -21.84
C LEU A 443 11.22 4.24 -22.41
N ARG A 444 11.42 5.46 -22.90
CA ARG A 444 12.73 5.96 -23.34
C ARG A 444 13.10 7.24 -22.59
N ARG A 445 14.39 7.41 -22.33
CA ARG A 445 15.00 8.63 -21.82
C ARG A 445 16.20 8.98 -22.69
N TRP A 446 16.57 10.25 -22.76
CA TRP A 446 17.72 10.68 -23.57
C TRP A 446 19.04 10.12 -23.06
N ASN A 447 19.14 9.92 -21.74
CA ASN A 447 20.31 9.29 -21.10
C ASN A 447 20.29 7.75 -21.15
N GLY A 448 19.28 7.12 -21.77
CA GLY A 448 19.15 5.67 -21.88
C GLY A 448 18.80 4.93 -20.58
N VAL A 449 18.61 5.63 -19.45
CA VAL A 449 18.26 4.99 -18.19
C VAL A 449 16.79 4.59 -18.20
N ILE A 450 16.49 3.32 -17.90
CA ILE A 450 15.11 2.82 -17.77
C ILE A 450 14.62 2.89 -16.32
N ARG A 451 15.47 2.50 -15.36
CA ARG A 451 15.16 2.48 -13.93
C ARG A 451 15.66 3.75 -13.26
N ALA A 452 14.73 4.64 -12.95
CA ALA A 452 15.04 5.90 -12.31
C ALA A 452 13.99 6.31 -11.29
N LEU A 453 14.43 7.04 -10.27
CA LEU A 453 13.56 7.86 -9.45
C LEU A 453 13.35 9.22 -10.13
N PRO A 454 12.15 9.82 -10.03
CA PRO A 454 11.85 11.09 -10.65
C PRO A 454 12.63 12.21 -9.97
N HIS A 455 12.90 13.28 -10.72
CA HIS A 455 13.34 14.54 -10.13
C HIS A 455 12.19 15.10 -9.28
N ALA A 456 12.30 15.00 -7.96
CA ALA A 456 11.29 15.49 -7.03
C ALA A 456 11.97 16.02 -5.75
N PRO A 457 12.66 17.17 -5.83
CA PRO A 457 13.45 17.72 -4.73
C PRO A 457 12.59 18.22 -3.56
N TYR A 458 11.35 18.66 -3.83
CA TYR A 458 10.42 19.15 -2.81
C TYR A 458 9.63 18.04 -2.12
N PHE A 459 9.53 16.85 -2.72
CA PHE A 459 8.87 15.71 -2.11
C PHE A 459 9.85 14.94 -1.19
N PRO A 460 9.62 14.89 0.12
CA PRO A 460 10.63 14.50 1.12
C PRO A 460 10.99 13.00 1.12
N TYR A 461 10.22 12.15 0.44
CA TYR A 461 10.39 10.69 0.46
C TYR A 461 10.73 10.14 -0.92
N ASP A 462 11.37 8.97 -0.97
CA ASP A 462 11.60 8.27 -2.22
C ASP A 462 10.25 7.84 -2.82
N LYS A 463 10.03 8.21 -4.08
CA LYS A 463 8.84 7.83 -4.86
C LYS A 463 9.33 7.22 -6.16
N GLU A 464 8.83 6.04 -6.49
CA GLU A 464 9.06 5.40 -7.79
C GLU A 464 8.04 5.91 -8.79
N GLU A 465 8.45 6.05 -10.05
CA GLU A 465 7.56 6.45 -11.14
C GLU A 465 6.64 5.28 -11.49
N ASN A 466 5.33 5.47 -11.36
CA ASN A 466 4.36 4.53 -11.90
C ASN A 466 3.59 5.18 -13.04
N PHE A 467 3.13 4.34 -13.95
CA PHE A 467 2.30 4.73 -15.08
C PHE A 467 0.97 4.00 -15.00
N TRP A 468 -0.10 4.66 -15.38
CA TRP A 468 -1.44 4.07 -15.48
C TRP A 468 -1.81 4.00 -16.95
N LEU A 469 -1.93 2.78 -17.49
CA LEU A 469 -2.53 2.54 -18.79
C LEU A 469 -4.05 2.50 -18.60
N LEU A 470 -4.77 3.39 -19.27
CA LEU A 470 -6.23 3.43 -19.30
C LEU A 470 -6.70 3.28 -20.75
N LEU A 471 -7.55 2.31 -21.03
CA LEU A 471 -8.31 2.25 -22.28
C LEU A 471 -9.67 2.88 -22.01
N ALA A 472 -9.99 3.99 -22.67
CA ALA A 472 -11.17 4.76 -22.33
C ALA A 472 -11.84 5.39 -23.55
N ASP A 473 -13.16 5.61 -23.43
CA ASP A 473 -13.93 6.43 -24.33
C ASP A 473 -14.06 7.85 -23.74
N PRO A 474 -13.39 8.86 -24.33
CA PRO A 474 -13.48 10.23 -23.83
C PRO A 474 -14.86 10.87 -23.99
N SER A 475 -15.68 10.37 -24.92
CA SER A 475 -17.00 10.92 -25.20
C SER A 475 -18.01 10.54 -24.11
N SER A 476 -18.01 9.28 -23.69
CA SER A 476 -18.85 8.76 -22.61
C SER A 476 -18.25 8.94 -21.22
N ASN A 477 -16.97 9.30 -21.13
CA ASN A 477 -16.20 9.40 -19.88
C ASN A 477 -15.94 8.04 -19.21
N ASP A 478 -15.99 6.95 -19.98
CA ASP A 478 -15.84 5.59 -19.46
C ASP A 478 -14.42 5.05 -19.61
N VAL A 479 -13.92 4.42 -18.55
CA VAL A 479 -12.67 3.64 -18.55
C VAL A 479 -13.05 2.17 -18.64
N TRP A 480 -12.69 1.54 -19.76
CA TRP A 480 -12.98 0.13 -20.05
C TRP A 480 -11.96 -0.80 -19.42
N MET A 481 -10.69 -0.40 -19.44
CA MET A 481 -9.61 -1.18 -18.86
C MET A 481 -8.58 -0.25 -18.21
N SER A 482 -7.97 -0.71 -17.12
CA SER A 482 -6.91 0.04 -16.45
C SER A 482 -5.86 -0.91 -15.89
N GLN A 483 -4.58 -0.54 -16.03
CA GLN A 483 -3.47 -1.30 -15.47
C GLN A 483 -2.36 -0.37 -14.99
N LYS A 484 -1.84 -0.65 -13.79
CA LYS A 484 -0.63 0.01 -13.27
C LYS A 484 0.61 -0.65 -13.86
N VAL A 485 1.54 0.18 -14.34
CA VAL A 485 2.80 -0.22 -14.98
C VAL A 485 3.96 0.41 -14.21
N ASN A 486 4.98 -0.38 -13.93
CA ASN A 486 6.20 0.05 -13.24
C ASN A 486 7.45 -0.52 -13.95
N PHE A 487 8.51 0.29 -14.05
CA PHE A 487 9.73 -0.07 -14.78
C PHE A 487 10.90 -0.50 -13.88
N MET A 488 10.76 -0.43 -12.56
CA MET A 488 11.79 -0.77 -11.57
C MET A 488 12.08 -2.27 -11.48
N ASP A 489 11.05 -3.11 -11.54
CA ASP A 489 11.19 -4.57 -11.44
C ASP A 489 11.25 -5.24 -12.82
N GLU A 490 12.46 -5.32 -13.36
CA GLU A 490 12.74 -5.98 -14.64
C GLU A 490 12.57 -7.51 -14.56
N ALA A 491 12.90 -8.13 -13.43
CA ALA A 491 12.87 -9.58 -13.29
C ALA A 491 11.44 -10.12 -13.33
N THR A 492 10.54 -9.49 -12.56
CA THR A 492 9.12 -9.83 -12.57
C THR A 492 8.50 -9.53 -13.93
N ALA A 493 8.89 -8.42 -14.57
CA ALA A 493 8.40 -8.09 -15.91
C ALA A 493 8.83 -9.10 -16.98
N ILE A 494 10.07 -9.63 -16.91
CA ILE A 494 10.55 -10.69 -17.80
C ILE A 494 9.69 -11.94 -17.60
N ILE A 495 9.50 -12.40 -16.37
CA ILE A 495 8.72 -13.60 -16.07
C ILE A 495 7.27 -13.45 -16.57
N ALA A 496 6.63 -12.32 -16.27
CA ALA A 496 5.26 -12.05 -16.68
C ALA A 496 5.12 -11.99 -18.22
N ALA A 497 6.03 -11.31 -18.91
CA ALA A 497 5.99 -11.20 -20.36
C ALA A 497 6.27 -12.54 -21.06
N SER A 498 7.25 -13.29 -20.58
CA SER A 498 7.56 -14.63 -21.12
C SER A 498 6.36 -15.56 -21.00
N LYS A 499 5.77 -15.65 -19.81
CA LYS A 499 4.59 -16.50 -19.57
C LYS A 499 3.39 -16.08 -20.43
N ALA A 500 3.08 -14.79 -20.49
CA ALA A 500 1.92 -14.31 -21.26
C ALA A 500 2.07 -14.54 -22.77
N ILE A 501 3.28 -14.38 -23.32
CA ILE A 501 3.54 -14.62 -24.75
C ILE A 501 3.58 -16.12 -25.06
N GLU A 502 4.10 -16.94 -24.15
CA GLU A 502 4.05 -18.40 -24.26
C GLU A 502 2.61 -18.89 -24.33
N GLU A 503 1.77 -18.53 -23.36
CA GLU A 503 0.34 -18.88 -23.33
C GLU A 503 -0.42 -18.40 -24.59
N LEU A 504 -0.13 -17.17 -25.05
CA LEU A 504 -0.78 -16.61 -26.25
C LEU A 504 -0.38 -17.38 -27.52
N LYS A 505 0.90 -17.75 -27.67
CA LYS A 505 1.39 -18.49 -28.83
C LYS A 505 0.98 -19.95 -28.82
N GLU A 506 0.92 -20.57 -27.64
CA GLU A 506 0.35 -21.91 -27.46
C GLU A 506 -1.13 -21.94 -27.84
N GLY A 507 -1.92 -20.95 -27.38
CA GLY A 507 -3.34 -20.82 -27.74
C GLY A 507 -3.58 -20.63 -29.25
N ALA A 508 -2.63 -20.00 -29.95
CA ALA A 508 -2.66 -19.85 -31.41
C ALA A 508 -2.18 -21.09 -32.19
N GLY A 509 -1.76 -22.17 -31.51
CA GLY A 509 -1.26 -23.39 -32.15
C GLY A 509 0.15 -23.26 -32.76
N ALA A 510 0.95 -22.30 -32.30
CA ALA A 510 2.31 -22.09 -32.80
C ALA A 510 3.26 -23.26 -32.44
N SER A 511 4.28 -23.48 -33.26
CA SER A 511 5.30 -24.50 -32.98
C SER A 511 6.21 -24.11 -31.81
N ALA A 512 6.79 -25.09 -31.12
CA ALA A 512 7.73 -24.84 -30.02
C ALA A 512 8.92 -23.94 -30.42
N LYS A 513 9.34 -23.95 -31.69
CA LYS A 513 10.40 -23.08 -32.21
C LYS A 513 9.94 -21.62 -32.29
N GLU A 514 8.71 -21.38 -32.73
CA GLU A 514 8.10 -20.05 -32.84
C GLU A 514 7.78 -19.46 -31.46
N ILE A 515 7.31 -20.30 -30.53
CA ILE A 515 7.09 -19.92 -29.13
C ILE A 515 8.41 -19.42 -28.52
N ASN A 516 9.47 -20.23 -28.59
CA ASN A 516 10.78 -19.86 -28.04
C ASN A 516 11.36 -18.58 -28.68
N ALA A 517 11.17 -18.39 -29.99
CA ALA A 517 11.59 -17.17 -30.68
C ALA A 517 10.81 -15.95 -30.19
N SER A 518 9.49 -16.05 -30.04
CA SER A 518 8.61 -14.97 -29.57
C SER A 518 8.89 -14.61 -28.11
N VAL A 519 9.12 -15.60 -27.25
CA VAL A 519 9.50 -15.40 -25.85
C VAL A 519 10.84 -14.69 -25.76
N LYS A 520 11.83 -15.07 -26.59
CA LYS A 520 13.13 -14.38 -26.63
C LYS A 520 12.98 -12.92 -27.05
N GLU A 521 12.20 -12.65 -28.10
CA GLU A 521 11.91 -11.29 -28.54
C GLU A 521 11.23 -10.45 -27.43
N ALA A 522 10.25 -11.04 -26.74
CA ALA A 522 9.58 -10.39 -25.61
C ALA A 522 10.56 -10.05 -24.48
N ILE A 523 11.48 -10.95 -24.14
CA ILE A 523 12.54 -10.70 -23.14
C ILE A 523 13.44 -9.54 -23.57
N ASP A 524 13.87 -9.53 -24.83
CA ASP A 524 14.74 -8.47 -25.35
C ASP A 524 14.02 -7.12 -25.38
N ARG A 525 12.72 -7.11 -25.70
CA ARG A 525 11.87 -5.91 -25.62
C ARG A 525 11.73 -5.41 -24.18
N VAL A 526 11.57 -6.30 -23.20
CA VAL A 526 11.51 -5.93 -21.76
C VAL A 526 12.83 -5.32 -21.28
N LYS A 527 13.97 -5.90 -21.68
CA LYS A 527 15.32 -5.37 -21.40
C LYS A 527 15.56 -4.02 -22.06
N ALA A 528 14.99 -3.79 -23.25
CA ALA A 528 15.04 -2.52 -23.96
C ALA A 528 14.16 -1.41 -23.35
N GLY A 529 13.41 -1.71 -22.29
CA GLY A 529 12.59 -0.72 -21.57
C GLY A 529 11.10 -0.77 -21.90
N SER A 530 10.59 -1.87 -22.44
CA SER A 530 9.14 -2.06 -22.62
C SER A 530 8.51 -2.91 -21.51
N ARG A 531 7.21 -2.73 -21.29
CA ARG A 531 6.40 -3.57 -20.39
C ARG A 531 5.17 -4.04 -21.15
N LEU A 532 4.93 -5.35 -21.09
CA LEU A 532 3.72 -5.96 -21.64
C LEU A 532 2.58 -5.81 -20.64
N VAL A 533 1.44 -5.36 -21.12
CA VAL A 533 0.17 -5.31 -20.41
C VAL A 533 -0.84 -6.10 -21.23
N MET A 534 -1.48 -7.06 -20.58
CA MET A 534 -2.58 -7.84 -21.15
C MET A 534 -3.83 -7.58 -20.33
N GLY A 535 -4.98 -7.43 -20.98
CA GLY A 535 -6.27 -7.30 -20.32
C GLY A 535 -7.38 -7.90 -21.17
N LYS A 536 -8.46 -8.36 -20.55
CA LYS A 536 -9.64 -8.89 -21.24
C LYS A 536 -10.86 -8.05 -20.89
N PHE A 537 -11.70 -7.73 -21.87
CA PHE A 537 -12.97 -7.03 -21.66
C PHE A 537 -14.01 -7.53 -22.66
N GLN A 538 -15.29 -7.37 -22.33
CA GLN A 538 -16.37 -7.82 -23.20
C GLN A 538 -16.66 -6.77 -24.29
N ALA A 539 -16.80 -7.21 -25.54
CA ALA A 539 -17.16 -6.35 -26.65
C ALA A 539 -18.59 -5.79 -26.45
N PRO A 540 -18.80 -4.47 -26.60
CA PRO A 540 -20.12 -3.85 -26.49
C PRO A 540 -21.02 -4.19 -27.69
N SER A 541 -22.18 -3.55 -27.80
CA SER A 541 -23.10 -3.70 -28.93
C SER A 541 -22.44 -3.36 -30.27
N GLU A 542 -22.98 -3.89 -31.37
CA GLU A 542 -22.53 -3.59 -32.74
C GLU A 542 -22.30 -2.08 -32.95
N GLY A 543 -21.12 -1.71 -33.48
CA GLY A 543 -20.76 -0.31 -33.66
C GLY A 543 -19.28 -0.06 -33.89
N ASN A 544 -18.94 1.17 -34.25
CA ASN A 544 -17.56 1.65 -34.33
C ASN A 544 -17.25 2.53 -33.13
N TYR A 545 -16.33 2.09 -32.29
CA TYR A 545 -15.91 2.81 -31.08
C TYR A 545 -14.53 3.43 -31.30
N ASN A 546 -14.42 4.73 -31.02
CA ASN A 546 -13.16 5.45 -31.08
C ASN A 546 -12.58 5.57 -29.68
N LEU A 547 -11.84 4.54 -29.26
CA LEU A 547 -11.21 4.50 -27.97
C LEU A 547 -9.87 5.23 -27.99
N ILE A 548 -9.44 5.70 -26.83
CA ILE A 548 -8.11 6.26 -26.64
C ILE A 548 -7.44 5.50 -25.50
N SER A 549 -6.24 4.99 -25.78
CA SER A 549 -5.34 4.53 -24.75
C SER A 549 -4.56 5.72 -24.18
N TYR A 550 -4.60 5.88 -22.87
CA TYR A 550 -3.85 6.87 -22.12
C TYR A 550 -2.79 6.14 -21.30
N CYS A 551 -1.53 6.55 -21.41
CA CYS A 551 -0.50 6.14 -20.46
C CYS A 551 -0.09 7.37 -19.66
N LEU A 552 -0.58 7.45 -18.42
CA LEU A 552 -0.45 8.62 -17.56
C LEU A 552 0.63 8.38 -16.49
N CYS A 553 1.60 9.28 -16.36
CA CYS A 553 2.64 9.19 -15.33
C CYS A 553 2.13 9.75 -14.00
N ASP A 554 2.37 9.10 -12.88
CA ASP A 554 1.93 9.60 -11.57
C ASP A 554 2.90 10.63 -10.94
N SER A 555 4.06 10.85 -11.56
CA SER A 555 5.20 11.57 -10.96
C SER A 555 5.72 12.74 -11.80
N TRP A 556 5.55 12.73 -13.13
CA TRP A 556 6.01 13.79 -14.04
C TRP A 556 4.83 14.48 -14.70
N ILE A 557 4.94 15.78 -14.96
CA ILE A 557 3.93 16.55 -15.69
C ILE A 557 4.37 16.68 -17.15
N GLY A 558 3.48 16.41 -18.11
CA GLY A 558 3.80 16.52 -19.55
C GLY A 558 4.60 15.34 -20.12
N CYS A 559 4.56 14.19 -19.45
CA CYS A 559 5.17 12.92 -19.92
C CYS A 559 4.11 11.85 -20.26
N ASP A 560 2.86 12.28 -20.42
CA ASP A 560 1.75 11.39 -20.71
C ASP A 560 1.73 11.07 -22.22
N ALA A 561 1.30 9.86 -22.58
CA ALA A 561 1.15 9.44 -23.96
C ALA A 561 -0.29 9.03 -24.25
N LYS A 562 -0.74 9.26 -25.49
CA LYS A 562 -2.06 8.85 -25.98
C LYS A 562 -1.91 8.13 -27.31
N SER A 563 -2.71 7.08 -27.52
CA SER A 563 -2.81 6.41 -28.82
C SER A 563 -4.27 6.08 -29.13
N ASN A 564 -4.72 6.44 -30.34
CA ASN A 564 -6.10 6.26 -30.78
C ASN A 564 -6.31 4.84 -31.30
N ILE A 565 -7.43 4.23 -30.93
CA ILE A 565 -7.79 2.86 -31.28
C ILE A 565 -9.19 2.88 -31.85
N ARG A 566 -9.35 2.34 -33.06
CA ARG A 566 -10.66 2.14 -33.68
C ARG A 566 -11.07 0.71 -33.48
N LEU A 567 -12.08 0.49 -32.64
CA LEU A 567 -12.64 -0.81 -32.38
C LEU A 567 -13.93 -0.97 -33.19
N LYS A 568 -13.92 -1.88 -34.17
CA LYS A 568 -15.11 -2.22 -34.97
C LYS A 568 -15.72 -3.49 -34.42
N VAL A 569 -16.92 -3.36 -33.86
CA VAL A 569 -17.69 -4.49 -33.33
C VAL A 569 -18.80 -4.83 -34.32
N LEU A 570 -18.80 -6.07 -34.78
CA LEU A 570 -19.78 -6.62 -35.70
C LEU A 570 -20.98 -7.19 -34.95
N LYS A 571 -22.12 -7.29 -35.64
CA LYS A 571 -23.27 -8.01 -35.12
C LYS A 571 -22.91 -9.46 -34.84
N ARG A 572 -23.38 -9.99 -33.71
CA ARG A 572 -23.23 -11.41 -33.40
C ARG A 572 -23.89 -12.26 -34.47
N SER A 573 -23.10 -13.12 -35.13
CA SER A 573 -23.65 -14.04 -36.13
C SER A 573 -24.43 -15.16 -35.44
N ARG A 574 -25.61 -15.53 -35.97
CA ARG A 574 -26.43 -16.65 -35.46
C ARG A 574 -25.75 -18.04 -35.61
N ALA A 575 -24.59 -18.11 -36.24
CA ALA A 575 -23.90 -19.36 -36.58
C ALA A 575 -23.14 -20.00 -35.40
N GLY A 576 -22.91 -19.28 -34.29
CA GLY A 576 -22.12 -19.76 -33.14
C GLY A 576 -22.83 -20.70 -32.17
N THR A 577 -24.13 -21.01 -32.35
CA THR A 577 -24.91 -21.84 -31.39
C THR A 577 -24.67 -23.35 -31.52
N ARG A 578 -23.73 -23.81 -32.36
CA ARG A 578 -23.38 -25.22 -32.50
C ARG A 578 -21.90 -25.40 -32.20
N ASN A 579 -21.55 -25.48 -30.91
CA ASN A 579 -20.37 -26.21 -30.39
C ASN A 579 -20.29 -26.15 -28.86
N ILE A 580 -21.43 -26.34 -28.18
CA ILE A 580 -21.41 -26.86 -26.81
C ILE A 580 -21.77 -28.34 -26.94
N PRO A 581 -20.89 -29.30 -26.63
CA PRO A 581 -21.33 -30.67 -26.46
C PRO A 581 -22.21 -30.72 -25.22
N ALA A 582 -23.51 -30.90 -25.42
CA ALA A 582 -24.41 -31.34 -24.37
C ALA A 582 -23.99 -32.77 -23.98
N ALA A 583 -23.76 -32.98 -22.68
CA ALA A 583 -23.82 -34.30 -22.07
C ALA A 583 -25.16 -34.40 -21.33
N ASP A 584 -26.04 -35.19 -21.94
CA ASP A 584 -27.06 -36.09 -21.39
C ASP A 584 -28.05 -35.60 -20.31
N GLU A 585 -29.26 -35.32 -20.80
CA GLU A 585 -30.58 -35.96 -20.49
C GLU A 585 -31.07 -36.04 -19.03
N VAL A 586 -32.35 -35.85 -18.61
CA VAL A 586 -33.75 -35.75 -19.13
C VAL A 586 -34.66 -35.76 -17.84
N PRO A 587 -36.00 -35.52 -17.76
CA PRO A 587 -37.01 -34.87 -18.64
C PRO A 587 -37.85 -33.74 -17.97
N SER A 588 -38.55 -33.02 -18.84
CA SER A 588 -39.78 -32.21 -18.67
C SER A 588 -41.01 -32.97 -18.15
N LEU A 589 -42.00 -32.27 -17.56
CA LEU A 589 -43.44 -32.52 -17.81
C LEU A 589 -44.33 -31.29 -17.46
N GLU A 590 -45.01 -30.81 -18.52
CA GLU A 590 -46.40 -30.31 -18.65
C GLU A 590 -46.95 -29.04 -17.96
N ASP A 591 -47.25 -28.06 -18.84
CA ASP A 591 -48.51 -27.32 -19.08
C ASP A 591 -49.56 -27.13 -17.97
N GLY A 592 -50.09 -25.90 -17.90
CA GLY A 592 -51.50 -25.65 -17.60
C GLY A 592 -51.78 -24.42 -16.72
N ALA A 593 -52.38 -23.39 -17.35
CA ALA A 593 -53.00 -22.17 -16.81
C ALA A 593 -53.70 -22.33 -15.43
N GLU A 594 -53.78 -21.31 -14.57
CA GLU A 594 -54.69 -20.15 -14.68
C GLU A 594 -54.40 -19.10 -13.57
N GLU A 595 -54.72 -17.84 -13.90
CA GLU A 595 -55.26 -16.75 -13.06
C GLU A 595 -54.38 -16.00 -12.00
N GLU A 596 -54.27 -14.68 -12.24
CA GLU A 596 -54.64 -13.53 -11.37
C GLU A 596 -54.27 -13.64 -9.86
N ASP A 597 -53.54 -12.71 -9.21
CA ASP A 597 -53.81 -11.27 -9.09
C ASP A 597 -52.64 -10.46 -8.51
N GLU A 598 -52.77 -9.16 -8.77
CA GLU A 598 -52.19 -7.90 -8.26
C GLU A 598 -51.38 -7.80 -6.95
N GLU A 599 -50.41 -6.87 -7.06
CA GLU A 599 -50.00 -5.79 -6.14
C GLU A 599 -49.45 -6.08 -4.73
N GLY A 600 -48.39 -5.34 -4.40
CA GLY A 600 -47.89 -5.18 -3.03
C GLY A 600 -46.45 -4.69 -2.98
N GLU A 601 -46.26 -3.38 -2.95
CA GLU A 601 -45.06 -2.72 -2.41
C GLU A 601 -44.84 -3.12 -0.93
N ASP A 602 -43.60 -2.94 -0.47
CA ASP A 602 -43.17 -2.50 0.89
C ASP A 602 -41.81 -3.15 1.22
N GLU A 603 -40.73 -2.37 1.24
CA GLU A 603 -40.23 -1.59 2.39
C GLU A 603 -39.45 -2.51 3.37
N TYR A 604 -38.14 -2.29 3.42
CA TYR A 604 -37.20 -3.04 4.25
C TYR A 604 -37.18 -2.42 5.65
N ASP A 605 -37.70 -3.15 6.64
CA ASP A 605 -37.46 -2.86 8.06
C ASP A 605 -36.19 -3.55 8.56
N ASP A 606 -35.38 -2.74 9.23
CA ASP A 606 -34.25 -3.11 10.07
C ASP A 606 -34.76 -3.81 11.34
N ASP A 607 -34.20 -4.97 11.68
CA ASP A 607 -34.09 -5.43 13.08
C ASP A 607 -33.01 -6.50 13.21
N TYR A 608 -31.87 -6.13 13.81
CA TYR A 608 -30.90 -7.08 14.34
C TYR A 608 -30.63 -6.72 15.80
N GLU A 609 -31.34 -7.41 16.69
CA GLU A 609 -31.22 -7.31 18.15
C GLU A 609 -29.80 -7.67 18.60
N SER A 610 -29.23 -6.80 19.45
CA SER A 610 -28.03 -7.08 20.24
C SER A 610 -28.44 -7.46 21.66
N GLU A 611 -28.21 -8.72 22.04
CA GLU A 611 -28.16 -9.13 23.44
C GLU A 611 -26.81 -8.67 24.02
N TYR A 612 -26.83 -7.81 25.05
CA TYR A 612 -25.97 -7.89 26.24
C TYR A 612 -26.53 -6.92 27.27
N SER A 613 -27.14 -7.48 28.30
CA SER A 613 -27.58 -6.83 29.53
C SER A 613 -26.39 -6.57 30.45
N GLU A 614 -26.24 -5.35 30.95
CA GLU A 614 -25.60 -5.08 32.24
C GLU A 614 -26.28 -3.81 32.81
N ASP A 615 -27.11 -4.04 33.83
CA ASP A 615 -27.72 -3.01 34.67
C ASP A 615 -26.63 -2.41 35.58
N ASP A 616 -26.54 -1.08 35.63
CA ASP A 616 -26.15 -0.37 36.84
C ASP A 616 -26.79 1.03 36.84
N GLU A 617 -27.21 1.41 38.04
CA GLU A 617 -28.10 2.51 38.44
C GLU A 617 -27.56 3.92 38.07
N ASP A 618 -28.46 4.85 37.69
CA ASP A 618 -28.65 6.12 38.43
C ASP A 618 -29.67 7.08 37.76
N VAL A 619 -30.83 7.18 38.41
CA VAL A 619 -31.52 8.39 38.88
C VAL A 619 -31.42 9.71 38.08
N LYS A 620 -32.63 10.24 37.78
CA LYS A 620 -33.08 11.63 37.57
C LYS A 620 -32.95 12.27 36.18
N GLY A 621 -34.13 12.59 35.65
CA GLY A 621 -34.41 13.99 35.31
C GLY A 621 -35.23 14.24 34.04
N LYS A 622 -36.55 14.24 34.22
CA LYS A 622 -37.47 15.32 33.80
C LYS A 622 -37.43 15.85 32.34
N ASP A 623 -38.57 15.60 31.71
CA ASP A 623 -39.55 16.60 31.23
C ASP A 623 -39.76 16.76 29.73
N ALA A 624 -41.07 16.68 29.40
CA ALA A 624 -41.81 17.44 28.40
C ALA A 624 -41.67 17.00 26.92
N LYS A 625 -42.74 16.92 26.11
CA LYS A 625 -44.13 17.40 26.22
C LYS A 625 -44.95 16.90 25.01
N ALA A 626 -46.25 16.68 25.26
CA ALA A 626 -47.40 16.96 24.38
C ALA A 626 -47.59 16.05 23.13
N ALA A 627 -48.78 15.68 22.65
CA ALA A 627 -50.17 16.04 22.94
C ALA A 627 -51.08 14.89 22.38
N VAL A 628 -52.14 14.44 23.09
CA VAL A 628 -53.58 14.74 22.83
C VAL A 628 -54.13 14.00 21.57
N ALA A 629 -55.27 13.30 21.52
CA ALA A 629 -56.49 13.14 22.33
C ALA A 629 -57.28 11.87 21.93
N ASN A 630 -58.06 11.34 22.88
CA ASN A 630 -59.48 10.88 22.80
C ASN A 630 -59.68 9.93 24.00
N GLY A 631 -60.49 10.23 25.03
CA GLY A 631 -61.92 10.52 25.01
C GLY A 631 -62.66 9.32 25.61
N SER A 632 -63.07 9.34 26.89
CA SER A 632 -64.48 9.23 27.30
C SER A 632 -64.64 9.21 28.83
N ALA A 633 -65.54 10.06 29.33
CA ALA A 633 -66.42 10.06 30.54
C ALA A 633 -66.18 9.03 31.67
N HIS A 634 -66.34 9.31 32.97
CA HIS A 634 -67.40 10.09 33.65
C HIS A 634 -67.04 10.30 35.14
N ALA A 635 -67.64 11.34 35.74
CA ALA A 635 -67.98 11.53 37.16
C ALA A 635 -66.97 12.18 38.14
N GLY A 636 -67.27 13.43 38.52
CA GLY A 636 -67.79 13.68 39.88
C GLY A 636 -66.88 14.36 40.91
N ASN A 637 -67.07 15.67 41.02
CA ASN A 637 -67.15 16.48 42.25
C ASN A 637 -65.89 16.95 43.03
N HIS A 638 -65.77 18.28 42.98
CA HIS A 638 -65.74 19.25 44.09
C HIS A 638 -64.43 19.73 44.73
N SER A 639 -64.34 21.07 44.71
CA SER A 639 -63.75 22.02 45.69
C SER A 639 -62.25 21.92 45.92
N GLY A 640 -61.48 23.00 45.92
CA GLY A 640 -61.81 24.41 45.89
C GLY A 640 -60.57 25.20 46.34
N SER A 641 -60.46 26.40 45.78
CA SER A 641 -59.91 27.63 46.38
C SER A 641 -58.46 27.67 46.85
N ASP A 642 -57.76 28.61 46.19
CA ASP A 642 -57.02 29.71 46.82
C ASP A 642 -55.65 29.39 47.38
N GLU A 643 -54.64 30.26 47.28
CA GLU A 643 -54.35 31.50 46.54
C GLU A 643 -52.94 31.83 47.04
N SER A 644 -52.15 32.58 46.26
CA SER A 644 -51.09 33.48 46.76
C SER A 644 -49.89 32.84 47.50
N ASP A 645 -48.65 33.31 47.43
CA ASP A 645 -48.06 34.49 46.84
C ASP A 645 -46.53 34.33 46.88
N GLU A 646 -45.85 35.17 46.11
CA GLU A 646 -44.51 35.73 46.40
C GLU A 646 -43.30 34.79 46.57
N ASN A 647 -42.48 34.63 45.51
CA ASN A 647 -41.33 35.49 45.18
C ASN A 647 -40.41 34.83 44.14
#